data_AF-A0A7C6E8D6-F1
#
_entry.id   AF-A0A7C6E8D6-F1
#
_cell.length_a   1.000
_cell.length_b   1.000
_cell.length_c   1.000
_cell.angle_alpha   90.00
_cell.angle_beta   90.00
_cell.angle_gamma   90.00
#
_symmetry.space_group_name_H-M   'P 1'
#
loop_
_entity.id
_entity.type
_entity.pdbx_description
1 polymer ?
#
loop_
_entity_poly.entity_id
_entity_poly.type
_entity_poly.pdbx_seq_one_letter_code
_entity_poly.pdbx_strand_id
1 'polypeptide(L)'
;MRRTLLRSARIFGVCALLAGLAGIVLLARGGAGEQDAAVPNPARLRIEYRPGGYFPEGFPLHGKVRLLSAPVVEAGQRTRVRIEYTVGDIPVETGMALEIWKHFTSDVEEFQVSDPSQPAYFAAQFSAPGVAARAVSFTNWQQRNTPEVFPYRKCAAVVLEKGRLKEGDQVIFDLGGEQGVRMQHYEENLFNFRVVITRDGKPVGYAGDAAMKVIGGPLRKLKVLAPAVVAVGETFPVEVVPLDEWVSLARDHRGLRLRIVSGEVAGGHFRYEEDLMHYVARDVRADQEGILRIAVEADEGRVRGVSNPIWVQRNPTRRVYYGELHQHTYLHDGRGVFEELYLHARRVGLLDFAAVTPHHMPMSVTGPSFHLGEKRWPSENWPALAKATKMMNGWEGLVTILGYEYSVPTAVGGHHNIYYNGDEAPTTMQLDPTDPMAPIAKMLRTLRFVQVPTLVIPHIGGGPPDWMHPPDMRVERLFEIASVHGVFEESYQKHLQAGLRQGVIAAGDTHTSTMGIAYPGLNFVMANGLAGVYALSKSRRDIWNALHERRTFACSANTRALVYFEVNGEPMGGEISASLTPRARISARFSGEAPILHIDLLKNSRVIYSLHPSRAAGKLLRVIWGDNLYQRRAAVGLRQGELRAERGRLRLRAPLHLDQAFEQVWQEGESIRWKTAAVSNDRDGFLADISEVEGEYLLFRLDDSDTLGLFEIKLPLAELQGRGYLHLRLPPKQNVKHAYMEKMGVPPALFIECDLVNPAGPLDAQFDYEDREPLKPGDYYYVRMEQLDTNKAWASPVWVN
;
A
#
# COMPACT_ATOMS: atom_id res chain seq x y z
N MET A 1 64.46 14.20 25.61
CA MET A 1 64.53 15.48 26.34
C MET A 1 64.03 16.58 25.39
N ARG A 2 62.89 17.21 25.71
CA ARG A 2 62.33 18.48 25.18
C ARG A 2 62.11 18.59 23.64
N ARG A 3 60.86 18.67 23.17
CA ARG A 3 60.02 19.91 23.07
C ARG A 3 60.60 20.93 22.07
N THR A 4 59.90 21.62 21.18
CA THR A 4 58.54 21.67 20.63
C THR A 4 58.62 22.74 19.50
N LEU A 5 57.51 22.98 18.80
CA LEU A 5 57.06 24.27 18.22
C LEU A 5 57.24 24.54 16.70
N LEU A 6 56.05 24.58 16.08
CA LEU A 6 55.46 25.65 15.26
C LEU A 6 55.73 25.78 13.75
N ARG A 7 54.62 25.50 13.03
CA ARG A 7 53.87 26.37 12.11
C ARG A 7 54.54 26.87 10.80
N SER A 8 54.07 26.24 9.73
CA SER A 8 53.26 26.85 8.66
C SER A 8 53.79 28.11 7.96
N ALA A 9 54.27 27.93 6.72
CA ALA A 9 53.55 28.30 5.48
C ALA A 9 54.45 28.91 4.40
N ARG A 10 54.42 28.28 3.22
CA ARG A 10 54.38 28.88 1.86
C ARG A 10 55.69 29.58 1.39
N ILE A 11 56.22 29.42 0.17
CA ILE A 11 55.63 29.16 -1.16
C ILE A 11 56.81 28.89 -2.16
N PHE A 12 56.61 27.92 -3.07
CA PHE A 12 57.11 27.77 -4.46
C PHE A 12 58.61 27.58 -4.86
N GLY A 13 58.80 26.62 -5.79
CA GLY A 13 59.94 26.50 -6.74
C GLY A 13 60.65 25.14 -6.69
N VAL A 14 60.14 24.05 -7.29
CA VAL A 14 60.30 23.62 -8.70
C VAL A 14 61.72 23.14 -9.07
N CYS A 15 61.77 21.92 -9.63
CA CYS A 15 62.85 21.26 -10.40
C CYS A 15 63.99 20.55 -9.64
N ALA A 16 63.80 19.25 -9.37
CA ALA A 16 64.73 18.17 -9.80
C ALA A 16 64.27 16.81 -9.26
N LEU A 17 63.65 15.96 -10.10
CA LEU A 17 63.78 14.48 -10.12
C LEU A 17 62.77 13.90 -11.13
N LEU A 18 63.09 14.12 -12.41
CA LEU A 18 62.56 13.38 -13.57
C LEU A 18 63.73 12.63 -14.19
N ALA A 19 63.98 11.40 -13.76
CA ALA A 19 64.74 10.39 -14.50
C ALA A 19 64.65 9.05 -13.75
N GLY A 20 63.67 8.22 -14.11
CA GLY A 20 63.62 6.84 -13.64
C GLY A 20 62.21 6.32 -13.39
N LEU A 21 61.33 6.34 -14.39
CA LEU A 21 60.11 5.51 -14.46
C LEU A 21 59.50 5.61 -15.87
N ALA A 22 60.23 5.11 -16.86
CA ALA A 22 59.72 4.83 -18.20
C ALA A 22 60.45 3.58 -18.73
N GLY A 23 59.79 2.43 -18.65
CA GLY A 23 60.32 1.16 -19.14
C GLY A 23 60.04 0.02 -18.18
N ILE A 24 58.80 -0.46 -18.15
CA ILE A 24 58.37 -1.88 -18.11
C ILE A 24 56.84 -1.83 -18.27
N VAL A 25 56.42 -1.78 -19.52
CA VAL A 25 55.13 -2.27 -19.99
C VAL A 25 55.46 -3.55 -20.75
N LEU A 26 54.60 -4.58 -20.58
CA LEU A 26 54.64 -5.93 -21.17
C LEU A 26 55.50 -6.97 -20.44
N LEU A 27 54.88 -7.67 -19.49
CA LEU A 27 54.67 -9.12 -19.56
C LEU A 27 53.70 -9.57 -18.45
N ALA A 28 52.52 -10.01 -18.90
CA ALA A 28 51.49 -10.65 -18.10
C ALA A 28 51.98 -11.99 -17.53
N ARG A 29 51.75 -12.22 -16.23
CA ARG A 29 51.48 -13.56 -15.67
C ARG A 29 50.52 -13.47 -14.47
N GLY A 30 49.25 -13.76 -14.78
CA GLY A 30 48.24 -14.41 -13.94
C GLY A 30 48.31 -14.26 -12.43
N GLY A 31 47.75 -13.17 -11.91
CA GLY A 31 47.04 -13.23 -10.64
C GLY A 31 45.63 -13.76 -10.93
N ALA A 32 45.25 -14.85 -10.28
CA ALA A 32 43.95 -15.49 -10.44
C ALA A 32 42.84 -14.44 -10.28
N GLY A 33 42.02 -14.28 -11.32
CA GLY A 33 40.81 -13.48 -11.22
C GLY A 33 39.93 -14.09 -10.13
N GLU A 34 39.60 -13.30 -9.13
CA GLU A 34 38.27 -13.40 -8.55
C GLU A 34 37.32 -13.16 -9.73
N GLN A 35 36.77 -14.24 -10.26
CA GLN A 35 35.53 -14.14 -11.01
C GLN A 35 34.57 -13.45 -10.06
N ASP A 36 34.21 -12.19 -10.35
CA ASP A 36 33.00 -11.58 -9.79
C ASP A 36 31.90 -12.62 -10.00
N ALA A 37 31.53 -13.33 -8.93
CA ALA A 37 30.52 -14.35 -9.00
C ALA A 37 29.27 -13.62 -9.50
N ALA A 38 28.85 -13.91 -10.73
CA ALA A 38 27.73 -13.24 -11.36
C ALA A 38 26.57 -13.21 -10.36
N VAL A 39 26.07 -12.01 -10.03
CA VAL A 39 24.95 -11.86 -9.10
C VAL A 39 23.85 -12.80 -9.58
N PRO A 40 23.42 -13.78 -8.76
CA PRO A 40 22.47 -14.78 -9.22
C PRO A 40 21.20 -14.08 -9.68
N ASN A 41 20.71 -14.44 -10.87
CA ASN A 41 19.48 -13.87 -11.41
C ASN A 41 18.35 -14.03 -10.37
N PRO A 42 17.82 -12.93 -9.82
CA PRO A 42 16.81 -12.99 -8.77
C PRO A 42 15.58 -13.82 -9.13
N ALA A 43 15.19 -13.85 -10.41
CA ALA A 43 14.06 -14.65 -10.89
C ALA A 43 14.20 -16.15 -10.64
N ARG A 44 15.44 -16.64 -10.52
CA ARG A 44 15.79 -18.06 -10.40
C ARG A 44 16.23 -18.43 -8.99
N LEU A 45 16.09 -17.51 -8.04
CA LEU A 45 16.38 -17.79 -6.65
C LEU A 45 15.46 -18.90 -6.14
N ARG A 46 16.06 -19.89 -5.49
CA ARG A 46 15.31 -20.79 -4.65
C ARG A 46 14.93 -20.03 -3.39
N ILE A 47 13.73 -19.46 -3.39
CA ILE A 47 13.18 -18.83 -2.19
C ILE A 47 12.92 -19.93 -1.17
N GLU A 48 13.68 -19.92 -0.09
CA GLU A 48 13.50 -20.88 1.00
C GLU A 48 12.29 -20.48 1.84
N TYR A 49 11.15 -21.02 1.44
CA TYR A 49 9.97 -21.03 2.29
C TYR A 49 10.20 -22.02 3.43
N ARG A 50 10.52 -21.52 4.61
CA ARG A 50 10.54 -22.36 5.81
C ARG A 50 9.08 -22.60 6.20
N PRO A 51 8.61 -23.86 6.31
CA PRO A 51 7.28 -24.14 6.85
C PRO A 51 7.12 -23.65 8.30
N GLY A 52 8.25 -23.32 8.96
CA GLY A 52 8.36 -22.53 10.18
C GLY A 52 8.79 -21.09 9.94
N GLY A 53 8.46 -20.43 8.82
CA GLY A 53 8.72 -18.98 8.65
C GLY A 53 8.11 -18.14 9.77
N TYR A 54 7.08 -18.70 10.44
CA TYR A 54 6.44 -18.17 11.64
C TYR A 54 6.83 -18.88 12.94
N PHE A 55 7.78 -19.81 12.93
CA PHE A 55 8.30 -20.53 14.09
C PHE A 55 9.84 -20.55 14.02
N PRO A 56 10.57 -19.90 14.95
CA PRO A 56 12.02 -19.87 14.89
C PRO A 56 12.59 -21.29 14.86
N GLU A 57 13.78 -21.44 14.28
CA GLU A 57 14.46 -22.72 14.26
C GLU A 57 14.57 -23.30 15.68
N GLY A 58 14.19 -24.57 15.83
CA GLY A 58 14.15 -25.24 17.14
C GLY A 58 12.93 -24.90 18.02
N PHE A 59 11.94 -24.17 17.51
CA PHE A 59 10.69 -23.92 18.25
C PHE A 59 9.97 -25.24 18.58
N PRO A 60 9.55 -25.46 19.85
CA PRO A 60 8.91 -26.71 20.25
C PRO A 60 7.51 -26.81 19.64
N LEU A 61 7.29 -27.86 18.85
CA LEU A 61 5.98 -28.24 18.34
C LEU A 61 5.49 -29.49 19.08
N HIS A 62 4.26 -29.43 19.55
CA HIS A 62 3.64 -30.47 20.37
C HIS A 62 2.69 -31.30 19.52
N GLY A 63 3.26 -32.30 18.84
CA GLY A 63 2.56 -33.18 17.90
C GLY A 63 2.93 -32.90 16.44
N LYS A 64 2.03 -33.25 15.52
CA LYS A 64 2.27 -33.11 14.08
C LYS A 64 1.01 -32.64 13.35
N VAL A 65 1.15 -31.60 12.54
CA VAL A 65 0.09 -31.11 11.65
C VAL A 65 0.38 -31.57 10.21
N ARG A 66 -0.66 -32.03 9.51
CA ARG A 66 -0.61 -32.42 8.10
C ARG A 66 -1.82 -31.89 7.35
N LEU A 67 -1.59 -31.20 6.24
CA LEU A 67 -2.65 -30.85 5.30
C LEU A 67 -3.07 -32.10 4.52
N LEU A 68 -4.37 -32.41 4.53
CA LEU A 68 -4.95 -33.54 3.79
C LEU A 68 -5.57 -33.11 2.44
N SER A 69 -5.89 -31.81 2.29
CA SER A 69 -6.38 -31.23 1.03
C SER A 69 -5.23 -30.88 0.08
N ALA A 70 -5.58 -30.49 -1.16
CA ALA A 70 -4.62 -30.00 -2.13
C ALA A 70 -3.84 -28.79 -1.57
N PRO A 71 -2.51 -28.72 -1.74
CA PRO A 71 -1.68 -27.65 -1.18
C PRO A 71 -1.72 -26.35 -1.99
N VAL A 72 -2.53 -26.28 -3.05
CA VAL A 72 -2.67 -25.11 -3.92
C VAL A 72 -4.16 -24.79 -4.10
N VAL A 73 -4.51 -23.52 -3.99
CA VAL A 73 -5.89 -23.02 -4.16
C VAL A 73 -5.87 -21.64 -4.84
N GLU A 74 -6.95 -21.30 -5.54
CA GLU A 74 -7.10 -19.98 -6.16
C GLU A 74 -7.61 -18.92 -5.18
N ALA A 75 -7.18 -17.68 -5.38
CA ALA A 75 -7.64 -16.52 -4.64
C ALA A 75 -9.16 -16.35 -4.80
N GLY A 76 -9.87 -16.17 -3.69
CA GLY A 76 -11.34 -16.09 -3.66
C GLY A 76 -12.09 -17.39 -3.98
N GLN A 77 -11.41 -18.51 -4.25
CA GLN A 77 -12.07 -19.80 -4.49
C GLN A 77 -12.60 -20.38 -3.18
N ARG A 78 -13.79 -20.99 -3.22
CA ARG A 78 -14.26 -21.86 -2.14
C ARG A 78 -13.67 -23.26 -2.27
N THR A 79 -13.01 -23.72 -1.22
CA THR A 79 -12.42 -25.06 -1.16
C THR A 79 -12.67 -25.70 0.21
N ARG A 80 -12.71 -27.03 0.24
CA ARG A 80 -12.78 -27.80 1.49
C ARG A 80 -11.36 -28.08 1.98
N VAL A 81 -10.97 -27.49 3.10
CA VAL A 81 -9.63 -27.66 3.69
C VAL A 81 -9.70 -28.68 4.82
N ARG A 82 -8.96 -29.79 4.69
CA ARG A 82 -8.86 -30.82 5.73
C ARG A 82 -7.48 -30.82 6.35
N ILE A 83 -7.43 -30.76 7.67
CA ILE A 83 -6.19 -30.70 8.45
C ILE A 83 -6.19 -31.87 9.45
N GLU A 84 -5.14 -32.66 9.44
CA GLU A 84 -4.89 -33.68 10.46
C GLU A 84 -3.93 -33.13 11.51
N TYR A 85 -4.28 -33.28 12.77
CA TYR A 85 -3.39 -33.11 13.91
C TYR A 85 -3.20 -34.45 14.60
N THR A 86 -1.95 -34.91 14.70
CA THR A 86 -1.56 -36.05 15.54
C THR A 86 -1.07 -35.51 16.88
N VAL A 87 -1.71 -35.94 17.96
CA VAL A 87 -1.42 -35.48 19.32
C VAL A 87 0.00 -35.87 19.72
N GLY A 88 0.74 -34.89 20.25
CA GLY A 88 2.10 -35.09 20.75
C GLY A 88 2.16 -35.33 22.25
N ASP A 89 3.21 -34.78 22.86
CA ASP A 89 3.55 -34.87 24.28
C ASP A 89 2.59 -34.11 25.20
N ILE A 90 1.81 -33.15 24.66
CA ILE A 90 0.74 -32.47 25.41
C ILE A 90 -0.60 -33.20 25.14
N PRO A 91 -1.11 -33.99 26.10
CA PRO A 91 -2.44 -34.58 25.99
C PRO A 91 -3.52 -33.50 26.01
N VAL A 92 -4.61 -33.71 25.28
CA VAL A 92 -5.76 -32.80 25.26
C VAL A 92 -6.87 -33.41 26.11
N GLU A 93 -7.22 -32.75 27.20
CA GLU A 93 -8.17 -33.23 28.20
C GLU A 93 -9.46 -32.39 28.18
N THR A 94 -10.51 -32.88 28.85
CA THR A 94 -11.75 -32.10 29.06
C THR A 94 -11.44 -30.69 29.58
N GLY A 95 -12.04 -29.68 28.95
CA GLY A 95 -11.80 -28.25 29.23
C GLY A 95 -10.68 -27.62 28.39
N MET A 96 -9.85 -28.42 27.72
CA MET A 96 -8.88 -27.91 26.74
C MET A 96 -9.52 -27.76 25.36
N ALA A 97 -8.93 -26.91 24.53
CA ALA A 97 -9.35 -26.74 23.15
C ALA A 97 -8.20 -26.93 22.17
N LEU A 98 -8.56 -27.35 20.97
CA LEU A 98 -7.72 -27.26 19.79
C LEU A 98 -8.27 -26.15 18.91
N GLU A 99 -7.50 -25.09 18.74
CA GLU A 99 -7.88 -23.90 18.00
C GLU A 99 -7.18 -23.87 16.63
N ILE A 100 -7.92 -23.40 15.63
CA ILE A 100 -7.42 -23.06 14.29
C ILE A 100 -7.29 -21.54 14.22
N TRP A 101 -6.08 -21.07 13.93
CA TRP A 101 -5.80 -19.65 13.75
C TRP A 101 -5.37 -19.36 12.31
N LYS A 102 -5.55 -18.11 11.88
CA LYS A 102 -5.02 -17.58 10.61
C LYS A 102 -4.35 -16.23 10.87
N HIS A 103 -3.53 -15.78 9.95
CA HIS A 103 -2.94 -14.44 10.04
C HIS A 103 -4.01 -13.35 9.94
N PHE A 104 -3.91 -12.27 10.72
CA PHE A 104 -4.98 -11.28 10.81
C PHE A 104 -5.30 -10.62 9.47
N THR A 105 -4.30 -10.39 8.61
CA THR A 105 -4.46 -9.79 7.27
C THR A 105 -5.16 -10.67 6.26
N SER A 106 -5.28 -11.97 6.52
CA SER A 106 -6.02 -12.86 5.64
C SER A 106 -7.51 -12.59 5.76
N ASP A 107 -8.17 -12.37 4.64
CA ASP A 107 -9.60 -12.13 4.58
C ASP A 107 -10.40 -13.39 4.24
N VAL A 108 -9.84 -14.59 4.47
CA VAL A 108 -10.58 -15.87 4.42
C VAL A 108 -11.92 -15.73 5.14
N GLU A 109 -12.97 -16.24 4.51
CA GLU A 109 -14.35 -16.22 5.01
C GLU A 109 -14.47 -16.76 6.45
N GLU A 110 -15.36 -16.15 7.23
CA GLU A 110 -15.56 -16.53 8.63
C GLU A 110 -16.22 -17.91 8.73
N PHE A 111 -15.72 -18.74 9.65
CA PHE A 111 -16.29 -20.06 9.89
C PHE A 111 -17.61 -19.97 10.66
N GLN A 112 -18.50 -20.92 10.39
CA GLN A 112 -19.73 -21.12 11.14
C GLN A 112 -19.84 -22.58 11.60
N VAL A 113 -20.55 -22.82 12.70
CA VAL A 113 -20.70 -24.15 13.32
C VAL A 113 -22.18 -24.57 13.45
N SER A 114 -23.09 -23.79 12.86
CA SER A 114 -24.54 -23.92 13.06
C SER A 114 -25.24 -24.77 11.99
N ASP A 115 -24.81 -24.71 10.72
CA ASP A 115 -25.49 -25.40 9.62
C ASP A 115 -24.47 -26.12 8.72
N PRO A 116 -24.40 -27.47 8.76
CA PRO A 116 -23.46 -28.24 7.95
C PRO A 116 -23.72 -28.16 6.43
N SER A 117 -24.91 -27.71 6.01
CA SER A 117 -25.26 -27.56 4.59
C SER A 117 -24.77 -26.24 4.00
N GLN A 118 -24.37 -25.28 4.85
CA GLN A 118 -23.92 -23.96 4.42
C GLN A 118 -22.40 -23.91 4.24
N PRO A 119 -21.91 -22.97 3.42
CA PRO A 119 -20.48 -22.65 3.31
C PRO A 119 -19.82 -22.36 4.65
N ALA A 120 -18.49 -22.49 4.66
CA ALA A 120 -17.63 -22.20 5.81
C ALA A 120 -17.97 -23.01 7.08
N TYR A 121 -18.65 -24.15 6.95
CA TYR A 121 -18.94 -25.02 8.08
C TYR A 121 -17.63 -25.60 8.67
N PHE A 122 -17.48 -25.54 9.98
CA PHE A 122 -16.33 -26.09 10.70
C PHE A 122 -16.73 -27.31 11.54
N ALA A 123 -15.98 -28.40 11.39
CA ALA A 123 -16.14 -29.61 12.19
C ALA A 123 -14.79 -30.28 12.50
N ALA A 124 -14.79 -31.22 13.45
CA ALA A 124 -13.65 -32.11 13.68
C ALA A 124 -14.10 -33.55 13.95
N GLN A 125 -13.23 -34.49 13.59
CA GLN A 125 -13.39 -35.93 13.85
C GLN A 125 -12.22 -36.42 14.70
N PHE A 126 -12.48 -37.34 15.62
CA PHE A 126 -11.49 -37.85 16.58
C PHE A 126 -11.28 -39.36 16.36
N SER A 127 -10.02 -39.81 16.36
CA SER A 127 -9.72 -41.25 16.30
C SER A 127 -10.00 -41.97 17.62
N ALA A 128 -9.93 -41.25 18.74
CA ALA A 128 -10.11 -41.80 20.08
C ALA A 128 -11.60 -42.05 20.38
N PRO A 129 -11.99 -43.28 20.78
CA PRO A 129 -13.38 -43.58 21.10
C PRO A 129 -13.83 -42.86 22.36
N GLY A 130 -15.08 -42.40 22.39
CA GLY A 130 -15.69 -41.77 23.56
C GLY A 130 -15.25 -40.33 23.83
N VAL A 131 -14.46 -39.72 22.94
CA VAL A 131 -14.18 -38.28 22.94
C VAL A 131 -15.38 -37.53 22.36
N ALA A 132 -15.84 -36.49 23.07
CA ALA A 132 -16.83 -35.55 22.58
C ALA A 132 -16.31 -34.12 22.76
N ALA A 133 -16.55 -33.28 21.77
CA ALA A 133 -16.12 -31.89 21.76
C ALA A 133 -17.19 -31.00 21.13
N ARG A 134 -17.20 -29.74 21.56
CA ARG A 134 -18.06 -28.70 21.01
C ARG A 134 -17.27 -27.80 20.07
N ALA A 135 -17.79 -27.62 18.86
CA ALA A 135 -17.24 -26.68 17.89
C ALA A 135 -17.60 -25.24 18.27
N VAL A 136 -16.65 -24.32 18.06
CA VAL A 136 -16.79 -22.89 18.31
C VAL A 136 -16.18 -22.15 17.14
N SER A 137 -16.79 -21.05 16.70
CA SER A 137 -16.19 -20.12 15.74
C SER A 137 -15.95 -18.76 16.37
N PHE A 138 -15.00 -18.02 15.80
CA PHE A 138 -14.64 -16.68 16.22
C PHE A 138 -14.70 -15.75 15.00
N THR A 139 -15.30 -14.57 15.15
CA THR A 139 -15.37 -13.59 14.06
C THR A 139 -14.18 -12.62 14.13
N ASN A 140 -13.82 -12.04 12.97
CA ASN A 140 -12.84 -10.94 12.92
C ASN A 140 -13.35 -9.72 13.68
N TRP A 141 -14.66 -9.48 13.62
CA TRP A 141 -15.32 -8.39 14.33
C TRP A 141 -15.12 -8.47 15.84
N GLN A 142 -15.30 -9.65 16.44
CA GLN A 142 -15.10 -9.88 17.87
C GLN A 142 -13.64 -9.68 18.30
N GLN A 143 -12.68 -9.90 17.41
CA GLN A 143 -11.25 -9.94 17.73
C GLN A 143 -10.47 -8.67 17.34
N ARG A 144 -11.16 -7.63 16.87
CA ARG A 144 -10.52 -6.49 16.20
C ARG A 144 -9.58 -5.65 17.07
N ASN A 145 -10.05 -5.19 18.23
CA ASN A 145 -9.35 -4.17 19.03
C ASN A 145 -8.48 -4.75 20.15
N THR A 146 -8.62 -6.04 20.40
CA THR A 146 -7.88 -6.78 21.42
C THR A 146 -7.71 -8.21 20.90
N PRO A 147 -6.96 -8.42 19.81
CA PRO A 147 -6.61 -9.79 19.44
C PRO A 147 -5.83 -10.38 20.64
N GLU A 148 -6.31 -11.50 21.18
CA GLU A 148 -5.66 -12.16 22.31
C GLU A 148 -4.25 -12.64 21.94
N VAL A 149 -3.98 -12.75 20.64
CA VAL A 149 -2.75 -13.28 20.06
C VAL A 149 -2.41 -12.47 18.82
N PHE A 150 -1.18 -11.99 18.66
CA PHE A 150 -0.76 -11.18 17.50
C PHE A 150 0.45 -11.83 16.82
N PRO A 151 0.55 -11.89 15.48
CA PRO A 151 -0.33 -11.31 14.45
C PRO A 151 -1.47 -12.27 14.00
N TYR A 152 -1.78 -13.31 14.77
CA TYR A 152 -2.79 -14.29 14.39
C TYR A 152 -4.19 -13.92 14.90
N ARG A 153 -5.24 -14.53 14.36
CA ARG A 153 -6.60 -14.48 14.89
C ARG A 153 -7.16 -15.88 15.02
N LYS A 154 -7.92 -16.12 16.07
CA LYS A 154 -8.70 -17.34 16.24
C LYS A 154 -9.75 -17.39 15.14
N CYS A 155 -9.97 -18.57 14.57
CA CYS A 155 -10.95 -18.75 13.50
C CYS A 155 -12.06 -19.70 13.93
N ALA A 156 -11.64 -20.87 14.42
CA ALA A 156 -12.53 -21.89 14.95
C ALA A 156 -11.79 -22.75 15.97
N ALA A 157 -12.53 -23.52 16.77
CA ALA A 157 -11.95 -24.42 17.77
C ALA A 157 -12.88 -25.60 18.06
N VAL A 158 -12.30 -26.68 18.56
CA VAL A 158 -13.04 -27.73 19.26
C VAL A 158 -12.63 -27.79 20.72
N VAL A 159 -13.59 -27.59 21.62
CA VAL A 159 -13.39 -27.67 23.07
C VAL A 159 -13.80 -29.06 23.55
N LEU A 160 -12.90 -29.81 24.16
CA LEU A 160 -13.20 -31.15 24.65
C LEU A 160 -14.13 -31.07 25.85
N GLU A 161 -15.29 -31.73 25.75
CA GLU A 161 -16.29 -31.80 26.81
C GLU A 161 -16.22 -33.15 27.54
N LYS A 162 -15.77 -34.20 26.83
CA LYS A 162 -15.62 -35.54 27.40
C LYS A 162 -14.43 -36.27 26.76
N GLY A 163 -13.72 -37.03 27.58
CA GLY A 163 -12.63 -37.91 27.14
C GLY A 163 -11.26 -37.22 27.17
N ARG A 164 -10.28 -37.89 26.58
CA ARG A 164 -8.89 -37.43 26.50
C ARG A 164 -8.29 -37.93 25.20
N LEU A 165 -7.54 -37.06 24.54
CA LEU A 165 -6.66 -37.42 23.43
C LEU A 165 -5.24 -37.61 23.99
N LYS A 166 -4.66 -38.78 23.75
CA LYS A 166 -3.29 -39.13 24.14
C LYS A 166 -2.36 -39.06 22.93
N GLU A 167 -1.06 -39.07 23.20
CA GLU A 167 -0.03 -39.12 22.16
C GLU A 167 -0.34 -40.20 21.11
N GLY A 168 -0.28 -39.82 19.84
CA GLY A 168 -0.60 -40.67 18.69
C GLY A 168 -2.07 -40.66 18.26
N ASP A 169 -3.00 -40.18 19.08
CA ASP A 169 -4.39 -39.97 18.64
C ASP A 169 -4.45 -38.88 17.55
N GLN A 170 -5.46 -38.96 16.69
CA GLN A 170 -5.64 -38.08 15.55
C GLN A 170 -6.93 -37.27 15.64
N VAL A 171 -6.83 -36.00 15.25
CA VAL A 171 -7.96 -35.09 15.04
C VAL A 171 -7.95 -34.65 13.60
N ILE A 172 -9.05 -34.85 12.88
CA ILE A 172 -9.22 -34.35 11.51
C ILE A 172 -10.19 -33.18 11.55
N PHE A 173 -9.66 -31.98 11.34
CA PHE A 173 -10.46 -30.77 11.13
C PHE A 173 -10.97 -30.71 9.69
N ASP A 174 -12.21 -30.28 9.54
CA ASP A 174 -12.87 -30.00 8.27
C ASP A 174 -13.27 -28.53 8.25
N LEU A 175 -12.55 -27.74 7.45
CA LEU A 175 -12.69 -26.31 7.32
C LEU A 175 -13.42 -26.05 5.99
N GLY A 176 -14.71 -25.71 6.09
CA GLY A 176 -15.55 -25.37 4.95
C GLY A 176 -16.71 -26.34 4.68
N GLY A 177 -16.68 -27.56 5.22
CA GLY A 177 -17.69 -28.58 4.94
C GLY A 177 -17.78 -28.91 3.43
N GLU A 178 -18.92 -29.43 2.98
CA GLU A 178 -19.10 -29.83 1.57
C GLU A 178 -19.11 -28.63 0.61
N GLN A 179 -19.52 -27.45 1.08
CA GLN A 179 -19.59 -26.23 0.29
C GLN A 179 -18.27 -25.42 0.25
N GLY A 180 -17.29 -25.82 1.06
CA GLY A 180 -15.99 -25.16 1.18
C GLY A 180 -16.03 -23.81 1.93
N VAL A 181 -14.82 -23.29 2.22
CA VAL A 181 -14.58 -21.96 2.76
C VAL A 181 -13.89 -21.10 1.70
N ARG A 182 -14.30 -19.83 1.55
CA ARG A 182 -13.66 -18.91 0.59
C ARG A 182 -12.26 -18.55 1.06
N MET A 183 -11.26 -18.84 0.22
CA MET A 183 -9.87 -18.45 0.46
C MET A 183 -9.65 -16.95 0.24
N GLN A 184 -8.54 -16.44 0.76
CA GLN A 184 -8.20 -15.01 0.67
C GLN A 184 -8.14 -14.51 -0.78
N HIS A 185 -8.33 -13.21 -0.97
CA HIS A 185 -8.37 -12.59 -2.30
C HIS A 185 -6.99 -12.16 -2.84
N TYR A 186 -5.89 -12.59 -2.24
CA TYR A 186 -4.55 -12.27 -2.74
C TYR A 186 -3.67 -13.51 -2.80
N GLU A 187 -2.83 -13.57 -3.82
CA GLU A 187 -1.84 -14.64 -3.96
C GLU A 187 -0.81 -14.62 -2.82
N GLU A 188 -0.33 -15.81 -2.45
CA GLU A 188 0.67 -15.97 -1.41
C GLU A 188 1.29 -17.37 -1.47
N ASN A 189 2.61 -17.48 -1.36
CA ASN A 189 3.28 -18.79 -1.34
C ASN A 189 3.26 -19.49 0.03
N LEU A 190 2.96 -18.78 1.12
CA LEU A 190 3.05 -19.28 2.50
C LEU A 190 1.78 -19.06 3.34
N PHE A 191 0.61 -19.11 2.73
CA PHE A 191 -0.64 -19.09 3.48
C PHE A 191 -0.69 -20.27 4.47
N ASN A 192 -1.15 -20.05 5.70
CA ASN A 192 -1.19 -21.10 6.72
C ASN A 192 -2.38 -21.00 7.67
N PHE A 193 -2.95 -22.16 8.01
CA PHE A 193 -3.77 -22.35 9.20
C PHE A 193 -2.93 -22.94 10.32
N ARG A 194 -2.94 -22.31 11.48
CA ARG A 194 -2.15 -22.71 12.65
C ARG A 194 -3.00 -23.49 13.63
N VAL A 195 -2.50 -24.65 14.09
CA VAL A 195 -3.15 -25.45 15.13
C VAL A 195 -2.52 -25.17 16.48
N VAL A 196 -3.33 -24.76 17.45
CA VAL A 196 -2.88 -24.38 18.81
C VAL A 196 -3.64 -25.15 19.86
N ILE A 197 -2.93 -25.56 20.91
CA ILE A 197 -3.49 -26.23 22.08
C ILE A 197 -3.73 -25.16 23.14
N THR A 198 -4.96 -24.99 23.59
CA THR A 198 -5.32 -23.98 24.60
C THR A 198 -6.00 -24.58 25.82
N ARG A 199 -5.84 -23.89 26.95
CA ARG A 199 -6.54 -24.15 28.21
C ARG A 199 -7.03 -22.82 28.76
N ASP A 200 -8.31 -22.72 29.09
CA ASP A 200 -8.94 -21.48 29.55
C ASP A 200 -8.69 -20.29 28.60
N GLY A 201 -8.74 -20.56 27.29
CA GLY A 201 -8.50 -19.56 26.24
C GLY A 201 -7.03 -19.16 26.01
N LYS A 202 -6.10 -19.67 26.84
CA LYS A 202 -4.67 -19.36 26.77
C LYS A 202 -3.88 -20.46 26.05
N PRO A 203 -2.93 -20.12 25.17
CA PRO A 203 -2.05 -21.11 24.55
C PRO A 203 -1.18 -21.83 25.58
N VAL A 204 -1.18 -23.17 25.51
CA VAL A 204 -0.29 -24.04 26.30
C VAL A 204 0.68 -24.84 25.43
N GLY A 205 0.44 -24.87 24.11
CA GLY A 205 1.32 -25.50 23.13
C GLY A 205 0.90 -25.16 21.70
N TYR A 206 1.84 -25.27 20.76
CA TYR A 206 1.59 -25.10 19.34
C TYR A 206 1.83 -26.44 18.65
N ALA A 207 0.87 -26.90 17.86
CA ALA A 207 0.97 -28.18 17.17
C ALA A 207 1.69 -28.05 15.81
N GLY A 208 1.56 -26.90 15.15
CA GLY A 208 2.19 -26.60 13.87
C GLY A 208 1.26 -25.87 12.91
N ASP A 209 1.71 -25.72 11.67
CA ASP A 209 1.00 -25.02 10.60
C ASP A 209 0.61 -25.99 9.47
N ALA A 210 -0.62 -25.85 8.95
CA ALA A 210 -1.06 -26.42 7.68
C ALA A 210 -0.86 -25.37 6.58
N ALA A 211 0.23 -25.48 5.84
CA ALA A 211 0.62 -24.52 4.81
C ALA A 211 0.01 -24.84 3.44
N MET A 212 -0.38 -23.80 2.71
CA MET A 212 -0.92 -23.84 1.35
C MET A 212 -0.35 -22.68 0.53
N LYS A 213 -0.39 -22.82 -0.78
CA LYS A 213 -0.14 -21.74 -1.74
C LYS A 213 -1.47 -21.23 -2.29
N VAL A 214 -1.68 -19.92 -2.23
CA VAL A 214 -2.78 -19.22 -2.89
C VAL A 214 -2.24 -18.64 -4.20
N ILE A 215 -2.86 -18.96 -5.33
CA ILE A 215 -2.51 -18.44 -6.66
C ILE A 215 -3.63 -17.57 -7.21
N GLY A 216 -3.34 -16.71 -8.19
CA GLY A 216 -4.41 -15.99 -8.89
C GLY A 216 -5.38 -16.93 -9.62
N GLY A 217 -6.62 -16.48 -9.76
CA GLY A 217 -7.68 -17.15 -10.51
C GLY A 217 -7.52 -17.03 -12.03
N PRO A 218 -8.59 -17.29 -12.81
CA PRO A 218 -8.58 -17.13 -14.26
C PRO A 218 -8.40 -15.67 -14.69
N LEU A 219 -7.85 -15.45 -15.88
CA LEU A 219 -7.66 -14.14 -16.50
C LEU A 219 -8.96 -13.33 -16.55
N ARG A 220 -8.92 -12.13 -15.98
CA ARG A 220 -10.02 -11.14 -16.00
C ARG A 220 -9.60 -9.75 -16.44
N LYS A 221 -8.35 -9.35 -16.16
CA LYS A 221 -7.86 -7.98 -16.34
C LYS A 221 -6.50 -7.98 -17.03
N LEU A 222 -6.19 -6.89 -17.75
CA LEU A 222 -4.85 -6.61 -18.25
C LEU A 222 -4.36 -5.31 -17.61
N LYS A 223 -3.25 -5.38 -16.87
CA LYS A 223 -2.52 -4.18 -16.47
C LYS A 223 -1.50 -3.86 -17.55
N VAL A 224 -1.66 -2.69 -18.17
CA VAL A 224 -0.77 -2.21 -19.24
C VAL A 224 0.04 -1.05 -18.67
N LEU A 225 1.35 -1.05 -18.88
CA LEU A 225 2.23 0.03 -18.42
C LEU A 225 3.27 0.39 -19.47
N ALA A 226 3.58 1.68 -19.54
CA ALA A 226 4.71 2.21 -20.29
C ALA A 226 5.41 3.32 -19.46
N PRO A 227 6.67 3.68 -19.79
CA PRO A 227 7.32 4.84 -19.18
C PRO A 227 6.45 6.08 -19.29
N ALA A 228 6.26 6.81 -18.19
CA ALA A 228 5.30 7.90 -18.15
C ALA A 228 5.79 9.19 -18.84
N VAL A 229 7.09 9.28 -19.15
CA VAL A 229 7.67 10.33 -20.00
C VAL A 229 8.61 9.68 -21.01
N VAL A 230 8.38 9.97 -22.29
CA VAL A 230 9.21 9.48 -23.41
C VAL A 230 9.61 10.61 -24.35
N ALA A 231 10.74 10.47 -25.03
CA ALA A 231 11.20 11.36 -26.07
C ALA A 231 10.52 11.04 -27.41
N VAL A 232 10.23 12.05 -28.23
CA VAL A 232 9.73 11.86 -29.60
C VAL A 232 10.70 10.98 -30.39
N GLY A 233 10.19 9.92 -30.99
CA GLY A 233 10.96 8.99 -31.83
C GLY A 233 11.83 7.99 -31.08
N GLU A 234 11.85 8.01 -29.73
CA GLU A 234 12.56 6.97 -28.98
C GLU A 234 11.73 5.68 -28.89
N THR A 235 12.42 4.55 -28.84
CA THR A 235 11.79 3.25 -28.54
C THR A 235 11.63 3.07 -27.04
N PHE A 236 10.48 2.61 -26.59
CA PHE A 236 10.19 2.33 -25.19
C PHE A 236 9.42 1.02 -25.01
N PRO A 237 9.54 0.36 -23.83
CA PRO A 237 8.79 -0.86 -23.55
C PRO A 237 7.32 -0.56 -23.22
N VAL A 238 6.43 -1.44 -23.67
CA VAL A 238 5.07 -1.58 -23.14
C VAL A 238 4.97 -2.96 -22.48
N GLU A 239 4.63 -2.97 -21.20
CA GLU A 239 4.53 -4.16 -20.37
C GLU A 239 3.05 -4.49 -20.09
N VAL A 240 2.68 -5.77 -20.20
CA VAL A 240 1.30 -6.24 -20.03
C VAL A 240 1.26 -7.43 -19.09
N VAL A 241 0.71 -7.22 -17.90
CA VAL A 241 0.53 -8.26 -16.87
C VAL A 241 -0.91 -8.79 -16.94
N PRO A 242 -1.10 -10.09 -17.22
CA PRO A 242 -2.41 -10.72 -17.15
C PRO A 242 -2.81 -10.97 -15.68
N LEU A 243 -3.93 -10.39 -15.26
CA LEU A 243 -4.39 -10.42 -13.86
C LEU A 243 -5.74 -11.14 -13.73
N ASP A 244 -5.96 -11.73 -12.56
CA ASP A 244 -7.27 -12.25 -12.17
C ASP A 244 -8.22 -11.14 -11.71
N GLU A 245 -9.36 -11.52 -11.11
CA GLU A 245 -10.33 -10.55 -10.59
C GLU A 245 -9.75 -9.70 -9.45
N TRP A 246 -8.84 -10.27 -8.66
CA TRP A 246 -8.32 -9.70 -7.42
C TRP A 246 -6.91 -9.14 -7.60
N VAL A 247 -6.56 -8.77 -8.83
CA VAL A 247 -5.28 -8.16 -9.20
C VAL A 247 -4.04 -9.00 -8.88
N SER A 248 -4.21 -10.32 -8.68
CA SER A 248 -3.13 -11.31 -8.61
C SER A 248 -2.75 -11.79 -10.02
N LEU A 249 -1.56 -12.39 -10.17
CA LEU A 249 -1.14 -12.92 -11.47
C LEU A 249 -2.08 -14.06 -11.89
N ALA A 250 -2.73 -13.93 -13.06
CA ALA A 250 -3.70 -14.93 -13.51
C ALA A 250 -3.05 -16.31 -13.68
N ARG A 251 -3.73 -17.41 -13.31
CA ARG A 251 -3.20 -18.77 -13.47
C ARG A 251 -2.90 -19.13 -14.93
N ASP A 252 -3.63 -18.53 -15.86
CA ASP A 252 -3.55 -18.69 -17.32
C ASP A 252 -2.86 -17.49 -18.01
N HIS A 253 -1.89 -16.86 -17.34
CA HIS A 253 -1.11 -15.72 -17.86
C HIS A 253 -0.22 -16.01 -19.09
N ARG A 254 -0.21 -17.24 -19.64
CA ARG A 254 0.65 -17.67 -20.76
C ARG A 254 -0.15 -17.97 -22.01
N GLY A 255 0.51 -17.88 -23.17
CA GLY A 255 -0.08 -18.25 -24.47
C GLY A 255 -1.11 -17.27 -25.03
N LEU A 256 -1.18 -16.05 -24.48
CA LEU A 256 -2.11 -15.01 -24.91
C LEU A 256 -1.63 -14.35 -26.20
N ARG A 257 -2.57 -14.04 -27.09
CA ARG A 257 -2.30 -13.21 -28.28
C ARG A 257 -2.63 -11.76 -27.95
N LEU A 258 -1.60 -10.91 -27.81
CA LEU A 258 -1.76 -9.50 -27.50
C LEU A 258 -1.62 -8.62 -28.74
N ARG A 259 -2.43 -7.56 -28.83
CA ARG A 259 -2.33 -6.53 -29.87
C ARG A 259 -2.61 -5.14 -29.30
N ILE A 260 -1.88 -4.13 -29.79
CA ILE A 260 -2.23 -2.73 -29.57
C ILE A 260 -3.44 -2.39 -30.45
N VAL A 261 -4.47 -1.77 -29.87
CA VAL A 261 -5.72 -1.40 -30.57
C VAL A 261 -6.02 0.10 -30.56
N SER A 262 -5.27 0.87 -29.78
CA SER A 262 -5.37 2.33 -29.71
C SER A 262 -4.05 2.92 -29.23
N GLY A 263 -3.82 4.18 -29.59
CA GLY A 263 -2.57 4.90 -29.37
C GLY A 263 -1.80 5.01 -30.68
N GLU A 264 -1.47 6.22 -31.09
CA GLU A 264 -0.74 6.48 -32.35
C GLU A 264 0.74 6.10 -32.20
N VAL A 265 1.03 4.80 -32.26
CA VAL A 265 2.37 4.23 -32.09
C VAL A 265 2.74 3.26 -33.20
N ALA A 266 4.05 3.13 -33.47
CA ALA A 266 4.62 2.05 -34.25
C ALA A 266 5.15 0.93 -33.33
N GLY A 267 5.36 -0.27 -33.89
CA GLY A 267 5.87 -1.43 -33.15
C GLY A 267 4.75 -2.22 -32.45
N GLY A 268 5.04 -2.77 -31.26
CA GLY A 268 4.05 -3.50 -30.45
C GLY A 268 4.14 -5.02 -30.56
N HIS A 269 5.35 -5.55 -30.80
CA HIS A 269 5.56 -7.00 -30.89
C HIS A 269 5.75 -7.59 -29.49
N PHE A 270 4.65 -8.04 -28.88
CA PHE A 270 4.68 -8.63 -27.54
C PHE A 270 5.33 -10.02 -27.51
N ARG A 271 6.19 -10.23 -26.51
CA ARG A 271 6.75 -11.54 -26.15
C ARG A 271 6.56 -11.79 -24.67
N TYR A 272 6.20 -13.01 -24.30
CA TYR A 272 6.18 -13.42 -22.90
C TYR A 272 7.62 -13.60 -22.41
N GLU A 273 7.99 -12.88 -21.36
CA GLU A 273 9.33 -12.96 -20.75
C GLU A 273 9.26 -13.77 -19.44
N GLU A 274 9.89 -14.94 -19.44
CA GLU A 274 9.81 -15.92 -18.35
C GLU A 274 10.24 -15.38 -16.98
N ASP A 275 11.33 -14.62 -16.95
CA ASP A 275 11.88 -14.08 -15.70
C ASP A 275 10.98 -12.97 -15.11
N LEU A 276 10.27 -12.23 -15.97
CA LEU A 276 9.31 -11.17 -15.62
C LEU A 276 7.88 -11.68 -15.39
N MET A 277 7.57 -12.86 -15.92
CA MET A 277 6.26 -13.50 -15.87
C MET A 277 5.12 -12.74 -16.57
N HIS A 278 5.44 -11.83 -17.50
CA HIS A 278 4.47 -11.04 -18.24
C HIS A 278 4.93 -10.75 -19.68
N TYR A 279 4.11 -10.07 -20.48
CA TYR A 279 4.44 -9.75 -21.86
C TYR A 279 5.09 -8.38 -21.99
N VAL A 280 6.11 -8.28 -22.85
CA VAL A 280 6.80 -7.02 -23.14
C VAL A 280 6.89 -6.82 -24.66
N ALA A 281 6.51 -5.63 -25.12
CA ALA A 281 6.84 -5.14 -26.46
C ALA A 281 7.91 -4.04 -26.30
N ARG A 282 9.14 -4.31 -26.76
CA ARG A 282 10.31 -3.41 -26.55
C ARG A 282 10.54 -2.42 -27.69
N ASP A 283 9.74 -2.51 -28.75
CA ASP A 283 9.94 -1.81 -30.01
C ASP A 283 8.90 -0.71 -30.27
N VAL A 284 8.14 -0.32 -29.23
CA VAL A 284 7.08 0.69 -29.36
C VAL A 284 7.71 2.08 -29.50
N ARG A 285 7.20 2.88 -30.44
CA ARG A 285 7.67 4.25 -30.69
C ARG A 285 6.49 5.20 -30.91
N ALA A 286 6.58 6.39 -30.35
CA ALA A 286 5.64 7.49 -30.58
C ALA A 286 6.35 8.68 -31.22
N ASP A 287 5.78 9.21 -32.31
CA ASP A 287 6.40 10.26 -33.12
C ASP A 287 5.71 11.63 -32.95
N GLN A 288 4.63 11.71 -32.16
CA GLN A 288 3.86 12.93 -31.91
C GLN A 288 3.95 13.39 -30.44
N GLU A 289 4.22 14.67 -30.22
CA GLU A 289 4.21 15.27 -28.88
C GLU A 289 2.80 15.31 -28.29
N GLY A 290 2.66 15.06 -27.00
CA GLY A 290 1.36 15.08 -26.32
C GLY A 290 1.23 14.03 -25.23
N ILE A 291 0.01 13.82 -24.77
CA ILE A 291 -0.33 12.71 -23.86
C ILE A 291 -0.91 11.59 -24.68
N LEU A 292 -0.27 10.44 -24.59
CA LEU A 292 -0.65 9.20 -25.24
C LEU A 292 -1.18 8.20 -24.19
N ARG A 293 -2.16 7.39 -24.59
CA ARG A 293 -2.58 6.19 -23.84
C ARG A 293 -2.69 5.03 -24.84
N ILE A 294 -2.07 3.90 -24.50
CA ILE A 294 -2.02 2.71 -25.35
C ILE A 294 -3.05 1.71 -24.83
N ALA A 295 -3.96 1.25 -25.69
CA ALA A 295 -4.87 0.17 -25.32
C ALA A 295 -4.40 -1.15 -25.92
N VAL A 296 -4.41 -2.21 -25.12
CA VAL A 296 -4.03 -3.57 -25.51
C VAL A 296 -5.21 -4.52 -25.30
N GLU A 297 -5.41 -5.43 -26.24
CA GLU A 297 -6.38 -6.51 -26.14
C GLU A 297 -5.69 -7.88 -26.17
N ALA A 298 -6.23 -8.82 -25.40
CA ALA A 298 -5.88 -10.24 -25.45
C ALA A 298 -6.98 -11.05 -26.15
N ASP A 299 -6.57 -12.07 -26.91
CA ASP A 299 -7.44 -13.11 -27.49
C ASP A 299 -8.69 -12.54 -28.17
N GLU A 300 -8.47 -11.68 -29.17
CA GLU A 300 -9.53 -11.09 -30.01
C GLU A 300 -10.55 -10.24 -29.23
N GLY A 301 -10.09 -9.55 -28.18
CA GLY A 301 -10.87 -8.57 -27.44
C GLY A 301 -11.58 -9.13 -26.21
N ARG A 302 -11.29 -10.38 -25.82
CA ARG A 302 -11.85 -11.01 -24.62
C ARG A 302 -11.54 -10.21 -23.35
N VAL A 303 -10.32 -9.67 -23.27
CA VAL A 303 -9.88 -8.81 -22.17
C VAL A 303 -9.11 -7.63 -22.75
N ARG A 304 -9.33 -6.44 -22.20
CA ARG A 304 -8.72 -5.18 -22.62
C ARG A 304 -8.12 -4.44 -21.43
N GLY A 305 -6.98 -3.80 -21.64
CA GLY A 305 -6.35 -2.88 -20.69
C GLY A 305 -5.90 -1.61 -21.38
N VAL A 306 -5.73 -0.53 -20.61
CA VAL A 306 -5.23 0.77 -21.08
C VAL A 306 -4.03 1.16 -20.22
N SER A 307 -3.00 1.73 -20.85
CA SER A 307 -1.81 2.18 -20.14
C SER A 307 -2.09 3.38 -19.25
N ASN A 308 -1.17 3.63 -18.31
CA ASN A 308 -0.97 4.94 -17.72
C ASN A 308 -0.81 6.03 -18.82
N PRO A 309 -1.06 7.32 -18.50
CA PRO A 309 -0.74 8.40 -19.41
C PRO A 309 0.78 8.47 -19.67
N ILE A 310 1.14 8.65 -20.94
CA ILE A 310 2.51 8.75 -21.44
C ILE A 310 2.71 10.15 -22.01
N TRP A 311 3.57 10.94 -21.41
CA TRP A 311 3.93 12.25 -21.93
C TRP A 311 5.07 12.13 -22.93
N VAL A 312 4.72 12.20 -24.22
CA VAL A 312 5.68 12.28 -25.32
C VAL A 312 6.18 13.72 -25.42
N GLN A 313 7.45 13.93 -25.12
CA GLN A 313 8.13 15.23 -25.12
C GLN A 313 9.25 15.22 -26.16
N ARG A 314 9.59 16.36 -26.76
CA ARG A 314 10.71 16.40 -27.72
C ARG A 314 12.07 16.06 -27.10
N ASN A 315 12.38 16.68 -25.96
CA ASN A 315 13.69 16.57 -25.29
C ASN A 315 13.51 16.54 -23.77
N PRO A 316 12.96 15.45 -23.19
CA PRO A 316 12.77 15.34 -21.76
C PRO A 316 14.12 15.33 -21.03
N THR A 317 14.32 16.28 -20.10
CA THR A 317 15.53 16.32 -19.25
C THR A 317 15.36 15.54 -17.95
N ARG A 318 14.11 15.40 -17.48
CA ARG A 318 13.71 14.56 -16.36
C ARG A 318 12.57 13.65 -16.83
N ARG A 319 12.48 12.48 -16.22
CA ARG A 319 11.40 11.52 -16.44
C ARG A 319 10.69 11.24 -15.13
N VAL A 320 9.48 10.70 -15.25
CA VAL A 320 8.68 10.27 -14.12
C VAL A 320 8.86 8.77 -13.89
N TYR A 321 9.09 8.41 -12.63
CA TYR A 321 9.18 7.04 -12.17
C TYR A 321 8.23 6.83 -10.99
N TYR A 322 7.63 5.65 -10.87
CA TYR A 322 6.69 5.31 -9.80
C TYR A 322 7.23 4.20 -8.90
N GLY A 323 7.07 4.38 -7.60
CA GLY A 323 7.55 3.41 -6.63
C GLY A 323 6.73 3.33 -5.36
N GLU A 324 7.03 2.29 -4.59
CA GLU A 324 6.41 2.01 -3.30
C GLU A 324 7.49 1.87 -2.25
N LEU A 325 7.47 2.76 -1.26
CA LEU A 325 8.53 2.86 -0.26
C LEU A 325 8.17 2.18 1.07
N HIS A 326 6.97 1.60 1.18
CA HIS A 326 6.48 1.12 2.47
C HIS A 326 5.78 -0.24 2.32
N GLN A 327 6.49 -1.31 2.69
CA GLN A 327 6.03 -2.69 2.57
C GLN A 327 6.49 -3.52 3.78
N HIS A 328 5.56 -4.22 4.43
CA HIS A 328 5.82 -5.12 5.55
C HIS A 328 6.15 -6.54 5.09
N THR A 329 6.67 -7.34 6.01
CA THR A 329 7.09 -8.73 5.77
C THR A 329 6.57 -9.65 6.87
N TYR A 330 6.75 -10.96 6.68
CA TYR A 330 6.39 -12.02 7.64
C TYR A 330 6.95 -11.86 9.07
N LEU A 331 7.93 -10.97 9.29
CA LEU A 331 8.65 -10.84 10.57
C LEU A 331 7.82 -10.27 11.72
N HIS A 332 6.76 -9.51 11.44
CA HIS A 332 5.87 -8.94 12.45
C HIS A 332 4.41 -9.15 12.07
N ASP A 333 3.90 -8.32 11.16
CA ASP A 333 2.49 -8.24 10.79
C ASP A 333 2.26 -8.19 9.29
N GLY A 334 3.31 -8.26 8.48
CA GLY A 334 3.21 -8.45 7.04
C GLY A 334 3.19 -9.91 6.62
N ARG A 335 3.21 -10.12 5.31
CA ARG A 335 3.35 -11.44 4.65
C ARG A 335 4.48 -11.38 3.62
N GLY A 336 4.90 -12.54 3.14
CA GLY A 336 5.98 -12.65 2.15
C GLY A 336 7.38 -12.43 2.72
N VAL A 337 8.37 -13.08 2.10
CA VAL A 337 9.80 -12.90 2.41
C VAL A 337 10.41 -11.79 1.56
N PHE A 338 11.58 -11.27 1.94
CA PHE A 338 12.19 -10.08 1.31
C PHE A 338 12.33 -10.19 -0.22
N GLU A 339 12.88 -11.30 -0.70
CA GLU A 339 13.11 -11.53 -2.13
C GLU A 339 11.80 -11.66 -2.91
N GLU A 340 10.81 -12.34 -2.33
CA GLU A 340 9.48 -12.53 -2.94
C GLU A 340 8.77 -11.19 -3.15
N LEU A 341 8.84 -10.30 -2.16
CA LEU A 341 8.21 -8.98 -2.22
C LEU A 341 8.83 -8.11 -3.32
N TYR A 342 10.15 -8.07 -3.43
CA TYR A 342 10.82 -7.34 -4.51
C TYR A 342 10.58 -7.97 -5.90
N LEU A 343 10.49 -9.30 -5.99
CA LEU A 343 10.11 -9.97 -7.24
C LEU A 343 8.68 -9.57 -7.65
N HIS A 344 7.73 -9.59 -6.71
CA HIS A 344 6.35 -9.17 -6.96
C HIS A 344 6.27 -7.70 -7.38
N ALA A 345 6.99 -6.81 -6.69
CA ALA A 345 7.10 -5.39 -6.99
C ALA A 345 7.48 -5.13 -8.46
N ARG A 346 8.42 -5.90 -9.01
CA ARG A 346 8.82 -5.76 -10.41
C ARG A 346 7.89 -6.51 -11.38
N ARG A 347 7.50 -7.75 -11.07
CA ARG A 347 6.77 -8.64 -12.00
C ARG A 347 5.31 -8.25 -12.19
N VAL A 348 4.63 -7.87 -11.11
CA VAL A 348 3.17 -7.61 -11.07
C VAL A 348 2.89 -6.17 -10.66
N GLY A 349 3.64 -5.66 -9.68
CA GLY A 349 3.58 -4.26 -9.25
C GLY A 349 4.00 -3.30 -10.37
N LEU A 350 4.91 -3.73 -11.26
CA LEU A 350 5.55 -2.92 -12.30
C LEU A 350 6.14 -1.61 -11.72
N LEU A 351 6.82 -1.72 -10.59
CA LEU A 351 7.45 -0.59 -9.91
C LEU A 351 8.80 -0.24 -10.54
N ASP A 352 9.08 1.05 -10.62
CA ASP A 352 10.38 1.59 -11.00
C ASP A 352 11.37 1.57 -9.84
N PHE A 353 10.87 1.84 -8.63
CA PHE A 353 11.64 1.75 -7.41
C PHE A 353 10.81 1.20 -6.24
N ALA A 354 11.47 0.59 -5.26
CA ALA A 354 10.79 -0.08 -4.15
C ALA A 354 11.64 -0.09 -2.87
N ALA A 355 10.99 -0.11 -1.70
CA ALA A 355 11.63 -0.40 -0.42
C ALA A 355 10.76 -1.34 0.43
N VAL A 356 11.39 -2.38 0.97
CA VAL A 356 10.80 -3.24 2.00
C VAL A 356 11.23 -2.72 3.36
N THR A 357 10.26 -2.34 4.19
CA THR A 357 10.49 -1.56 5.42
C THR A 357 9.74 -2.17 6.61
N PRO A 358 10.12 -3.37 7.08
CA PRO A 358 9.49 -3.96 8.26
C PRO A 358 9.74 -3.11 9.52
N HIS A 359 8.90 -3.31 10.54
CA HIS A 359 9.12 -2.77 11.88
C HIS A 359 10.54 -3.05 12.40
N HIS A 360 11.18 -2.03 12.99
CA HIS A 360 12.56 -2.09 13.51
C HIS A 360 12.77 -3.15 14.62
N MET A 361 11.73 -3.49 15.39
CA MET A 361 11.85 -4.42 16.52
C MET A 361 12.26 -5.84 16.10
N PRO A 362 11.58 -6.48 15.13
CA PRO A 362 12.04 -7.70 14.47
C PRO A 362 13.42 -7.62 13.81
N MET A 363 13.94 -6.43 13.52
CA MET A 363 15.22 -6.31 12.83
C MET A 363 16.42 -6.54 13.73
N SER A 364 16.28 -6.32 15.04
CA SER A 364 17.43 -6.33 15.97
C SER A 364 17.11 -6.52 17.47
N VAL A 365 15.85 -6.50 17.90
CA VAL A 365 15.49 -6.38 19.33
C VAL A 365 14.59 -7.52 19.82
N THR A 366 13.64 -7.99 19.01
CA THR A 366 12.69 -9.03 19.40
C THR A 366 12.27 -9.85 18.19
N GLY A 367 12.36 -11.17 18.20
CA GLY A 367 11.67 -11.98 17.17
C GLY A 367 10.18 -12.16 17.50
N PRO A 368 9.46 -12.99 16.73
CA PRO A 368 8.02 -13.15 16.87
C PRO A 368 7.61 -13.48 18.31
N SER A 369 6.56 -12.81 18.79
CA SER A 369 6.02 -13.06 20.13
C SER A 369 5.17 -14.33 20.10
N PHE A 370 5.69 -15.42 20.67
CA PHE A 370 4.88 -16.61 20.93
C PHE A 370 4.29 -16.51 22.32
N HIS A 371 3.01 -16.83 22.45
CA HIS A 371 2.32 -16.85 23.73
C HIS A 371 2.62 -18.15 24.51
N LEU A 372 3.90 -18.45 24.77
CA LEU A 372 4.37 -19.54 25.66
C LEU A 372 5.17 -18.91 26.82
N GLY A 373 4.48 -18.21 27.72
CA GLY A 373 5.11 -17.47 28.82
C GLY A 373 5.85 -16.20 28.38
N GLU A 374 6.73 -15.66 29.22
CA GLU A 374 7.47 -14.40 28.98
C GLU A 374 8.67 -14.54 28.01
N LYS A 375 8.84 -15.69 27.34
CA LYS A 375 10.01 -15.95 26.49
C LYS A 375 9.90 -15.22 25.15
N ARG A 376 10.88 -14.35 24.86
CA ARG A 376 11.12 -13.77 23.53
C ARG A 376 12.29 -14.46 22.86
N TRP A 377 12.18 -14.68 21.55
CA TRP A 377 13.24 -15.27 20.73
C TRP A 377 13.86 -14.16 19.87
N PRO A 378 14.96 -13.50 20.28
CA PRO A 378 15.56 -12.44 19.48
C PRO A 378 16.10 -12.97 18.15
N SER A 379 15.97 -12.19 17.08
CA SER A 379 16.53 -12.47 15.76
C SER A 379 17.08 -11.19 15.15
N GLU A 380 18.27 -11.24 14.55
CA GLU A 380 18.84 -10.13 13.77
C GLU A 380 18.55 -10.37 12.28
N ASN A 381 17.54 -9.66 11.74
CA ASN A 381 17.10 -9.84 10.35
C ASN A 381 17.64 -8.77 9.40
N TRP A 382 18.33 -7.75 9.91
CA TRP A 382 18.88 -6.65 9.11
C TRP A 382 19.87 -7.09 8.02
N PRO A 383 20.84 -8.00 8.27
CA PRO A 383 21.73 -8.47 7.22
C PRO A 383 20.99 -9.18 6.06
N ALA A 384 19.93 -9.91 6.35
CA ALA A 384 19.12 -10.59 5.33
C ALA A 384 18.36 -9.59 4.45
N LEU A 385 17.77 -8.54 5.05
CA LEU A 385 17.11 -7.47 4.29
C LEU A 385 18.11 -6.68 3.44
N ALA A 386 19.27 -6.31 3.99
CA ALA A 386 20.33 -5.62 3.25
C ALA A 386 20.80 -6.44 2.05
N LYS A 387 21.02 -7.74 2.24
CA LYS A 387 21.38 -8.67 1.16
C LYS A 387 20.30 -8.74 0.08
N ALA A 388 19.04 -8.93 0.45
CA ALA A 388 17.93 -9.00 -0.50
C ALA A 388 17.78 -7.69 -1.29
N THR A 389 17.85 -6.55 -0.59
CA THR A 389 17.77 -5.22 -1.20
C THR A 389 18.90 -5.02 -2.23
N LYS A 390 20.15 -5.30 -1.84
CA LYS A 390 21.33 -5.19 -2.73
C LYS A 390 21.18 -6.08 -3.96
N MET A 391 20.78 -7.34 -3.77
CA MET A 391 20.62 -8.33 -4.84
C MET A 391 19.56 -7.93 -5.86
N MET A 392 18.46 -7.31 -5.41
CA MET A 392 17.36 -6.90 -6.27
C MET A 392 17.61 -5.57 -6.99
N ASN A 393 18.59 -4.77 -6.55
CA ASN A 393 18.86 -3.47 -7.14
C ASN A 393 19.39 -3.59 -8.57
N GLY A 394 18.71 -2.95 -9.52
CA GLY A 394 19.02 -2.95 -10.95
C GLY A 394 18.44 -4.13 -11.73
N TRP A 395 17.90 -5.16 -11.05
CA TRP A 395 17.33 -6.32 -11.73
C TRP A 395 16.08 -5.91 -12.52
N GLU A 396 16.12 -6.14 -13.84
CA GLU A 396 15.09 -5.72 -14.79
C GLU A 396 14.65 -4.25 -14.62
N GLY A 397 15.61 -3.39 -14.27
CA GLY A 397 15.40 -1.97 -14.07
C GLY A 397 14.75 -1.58 -12.74
N LEU A 398 14.49 -2.50 -11.80
CA LEU A 398 13.99 -2.14 -10.47
C LEU A 398 15.09 -1.45 -9.64
N VAL A 399 14.83 -0.26 -9.11
CA VAL A 399 15.71 0.39 -8.13
C VAL A 399 15.24 0.03 -6.71
N THR A 400 16.13 -0.49 -5.87
CA THR A 400 15.78 -0.78 -4.46
C THR A 400 16.45 0.19 -3.50
N ILE A 401 15.74 0.52 -2.42
CA ILE A 401 16.23 1.39 -1.34
C ILE A 401 16.15 0.62 -0.03
N LEU A 402 17.25 0.60 0.73
CA LEU A 402 17.32 -0.07 2.02
C LEU A 402 16.61 0.77 3.07
N GLY A 403 15.75 0.16 3.89
CA GLY A 403 15.05 0.88 4.95
C GLY A 403 14.30 -0.03 5.94
N TYR A 404 13.69 0.60 6.94
CA TYR A 404 12.84 -0.05 7.94
C TYR A 404 11.89 0.98 8.58
N GLU A 405 10.83 0.50 9.22
CA GLU A 405 9.86 1.32 9.93
C GLU A 405 10.22 1.45 11.41
N TYR A 406 10.48 2.68 11.86
CA TYR A 406 10.68 3.00 13.27
C TYR A 406 9.33 3.31 13.92
N SER A 407 8.88 2.40 14.79
CA SER A 407 7.47 2.31 15.19
C SER A 407 7.34 2.46 16.70
N VAL A 408 7.04 3.68 17.12
CA VAL A 408 6.88 4.07 18.52
C VAL A 408 5.50 4.70 18.76
N PRO A 409 4.98 4.72 20.01
CA PRO A 409 3.70 5.37 20.29
C PRO A 409 3.67 6.85 19.88
N THR A 410 2.49 7.35 19.49
CA THR A 410 2.28 8.78 19.13
C THR A 410 2.75 9.75 20.20
N ALA A 411 2.67 9.38 21.49
CA ALA A 411 3.12 10.22 22.61
C ALA A 411 4.63 10.52 22.59
N VAL A 412 5.43 9.73 21.87
CA VAL A 412 6.87 9.92 21.71
C VAL A 412 7.29 10.21 20.27
N GLY A 413 6.32 10.46 19.39
CA GLY A 413 6.52 10.94 18.03
C GLY A 413 5.88 10.09 16.93
N GLY A 414 5.41 8.87 17.22
CA GLY A 414 4.74 8.03 16.22
C GLY A 414 5.68 7.42 15.17
N HIS A 415 5.09 6.72 14.21
CA HIS A 415 5.82 5.89 13.25
C HIS A 415 6.51 6.72 12.16
N HIS A 416 7.74 6.34 11.83
CA HIS A 416 8.58 6.97 10.81
C HIS A 416 9.39 5.91 10.06
N ASN A 417 9.30 5.90 8.74
CA ASN A 417 10.18 5.08 7.91
C ASN A 417 11.56 5.72 7.76
N ILE A 418 12.62 4.92 7.86
CA ILE A 418 14.02 5.33 7.73
C ILE A 418 14.62 4.60 6.52
N TYR A 419 15.25 5.36 5.63
CA TYR A 419 15.84 4.86 4.39
C TYR A 419 17.30 5.27 4.27
N TYR A 420 18.07 4.46 3.54
CA TYR A 420 19.49 4.69 3.29
C TYR A 420 19.81 4.61 1.80
N ASN A 421 20.59 5.58 1.31
CA ASN A 421 21.19 5.50 -0.02
C ASN A 421 22.48 4.66 0.01
N GLY A 422 22.33 3.38 0.31
CA GLY A 422 23.44 2.45 0.42
C GLY A 422 22.95 1.01 0.45
N ASP A 423 23.86 0.08 0.15
CA ASP A 423 23.59 -1.36 0.28
C ASP A 423 23.72 -1.84 1.72
N GLU A 424 24.42 -1.08 2.57
CA GLU A 424 24.66 -1.36 3.98
C GLU A 424 24.59 -0.04 4.77
N ALA A 425 23.98 -0.11 5.95
CA ALA A 425 23.93 0.98 6.93
C ALA A 425 23.61 0.39 8.30
N PRO A 426 24.05 0.99 9.42
CA PRO A 426 23.61 0.55 10.74
C PRO A 426 22.18 1.01 11.02
N THR A 427 21.37 0.16 11.66
CA THR A 427 20.07 0.60 12.18
C THR A 427 20.25 1.48 13.41
N THR A 428 19.23 2.28 13.75
CA THR A 428 19.21 3.06 15.00
C THR A 428 19.37 2.18 16.24
N MET A 429 18.99 0.90 16.16
CA MET A 429 19.06 -0.07 17.25
C MET A 429 20.45 -0.67 17.40
N GLN A 430 21.22 -0.76 16.32
CA GLN A 430 22.64 -1.07 16.39
C GLN A 430 23.45 0.12 16.95
N LEU A 431 23.01 1.35 16.68
CA LEU A 431 23.66 2.58 17.18
C LEU A 431 23.29 2.93 18.62
N ASP A 432 22.05 2.67 19.04
CA ASP A 432 21.56 2.86 20.41
C ASP A 432 20.77 1.62 20.90
N PRO A 433 21.47 0.52 21.24
CA PRO A 433 20.83 -0.73 21.65
C PRO A 433 20.14 -0.65 23.02
N THR A 434 20.42 0.41 23.81
CA THR A 434 19.87 0.57 25.16
C THR A 434 18.47 1.19 25.17
N ASP A 435 18.08 1.83 24.07
CA ASP A 435 16.80 2.52 23.96
C ASP A 435 16.18 2.30 22.57
N PRO A 436 15.75 1.06 22.27
CA PRO A 436 15.21 0.70 20.96
C PRO A 436 13.91 1.41 20.58
N MET A 437 13.25 2.05 21.57
CA MET A 437 11.97 2.75 21.45
C MET A 437 12.11 4.24 21.79
N ALA A 438 13.31 4.78 21.62
CA ALA A 438 13.63 6.19 21.88
C ALA A 438 12.62 7.14 21.20
N PRO A 439 12.26 8.26 21.86
CA PRO A 439 11.46 9.31 21.22
C PRO A 439 12.09 9.80 19.91
N ILE A 440 11.26 10.23 18.94
CA ILE A 440 11.69 10.60 17.59
C ILE A 440 12.82 11.64 17.60
N ALA A 441 12.74 12.66 18.46
CA ALA A 441 13.81 13.64 18.60
C ALA A 441 15.18 13.04 18.96
N LYS A 442 15.21 11.96 19.75
CA LYS A 442 16.44 11.22 20.08
C LYS A 442 16.86 10.33 18.91
N MET A 443 15.94 9.60 18.29
CA MET A 443 16.18 8.80 17.08
C MET A 443 16.85 9.64 15.97
N LEU A 444 16.34 10.85 15.69
CA LEU A 444 16.93 11.77 14.70
C LEU A 444 18.36 12.20 15.05
N ARG A 445 18.69 12.33 16.35
CA ARG A 445 20.08 12.58 16.78
C ARG A 445 20.95 11.36 16.59
N THR A 446 20.43 10.16 16.85
CA THR A 446 21.14 8.89 16.61
C THR A 446 21.49 8.71 15.13
N LEU A 447 20.59 9.09 14.22
CA LEU A 447 20.85 9.04 12.77
C LEU A 447 22.02 9.93 12.31
N ARG A 448 22.48 10.88 13.12
CA ARG A 448 23.67 11.69 12.80
C ARG A 448 24.97 10.90 12.81
N PHE A 449 24.97 9.72 13.44
CA PHE A 449 26.11 8.79 13.43
C PHE A 449 26.10 7.88 12.20
N VAL A 450 25.01 7.84 11.43
CA VAL A 450 24.96 7.12 10.15
C VAL A 450 25.78 7.91 9.12
N GLN A 451 26.76 7.24 8.50
CA GLN A 451 27.66 7.85 7.50
C GLN A 451 27.18 7.66 6.04
N VAL A 452 25.91 7.33 5.87
CA VAL A 452 25.23 7.12 4.58
C VAL A 452 24.08 8.13 4.46
N PRO A 453 23.82 8.71 3.28
CA PRO A 453 22.67 9.59 3.10
C PRO A 453 21.39 8.90 3.58
N THR A 454 20.66 9.59 4.45
CA THR A 454 19.49 9.05 5.15
C THR A 454 18.26 9.92 4.86
N LEU A 455 17.10 9.28 4.77
CA LEU A 455 15.81 9.91 4.59
C LEU A 455 14.86 9.36 5.64
N VAL A 456 14.05 10.23 6.25
CA VAL A 456 13.05 9.89 7.25
C VAL A 456 11.69 10.39 6.75
N ILE A 457 10.69 9.51 6.78
CA ILE A 457 9.35 9.78 6.29
C ILE A 457 8.32 9.36 7.35
N PRO A 458 7.64 10.30 8.04
CA PRO A 458 6.46 9.99 8.85
C PRO A 458 5.32 9.42 8.01
N HIS A 459 4.56 8.50 8.59
CA HIS A 459 3.33 7.94 7.99
C HIS A 459 2.29 7.62 9.07
N ILE A 460 1.01 7.61 8.68
CA ILE A 460 -0.08 7.27 9.58
C ILE A 460 -0.31 5.75 9.54
N GLY A 461 0.39 5.04 10.44
CA GLY A 461 0.25 3.60 10.67
C GLY A 461 -0.47 3.27 11.98
N GLY A 462 0.07 2.31 12.74
CA GLY A 462 -0.41 1.95 14.08
C GLY A 462 -0.23 3.05 15.14
N GLY A 463 0.83 3.86 15.03
CA GLY A 463 1.10 5.02 15.86
C GLY A 463 1.23 6.27 15.00
N PRO A 464 0.16 7.06 14.81
CA PRO A 464 0.22 8.27 13.99
C PRO A 464 1.34 9.24 14.40
N PRO A 465 2.00 9.91 13.45
CA PRO A 465 3.18 10.71 13.70
C PRO A 465 2.79 12.05 14.33
N ASP A 466 3.61 12.49 15.29
CA ASP A 466 3.53 13.83 15.87
C ASP A 466 4.41 14.81 15.08
N TRP A 467 4.09 16.09 15.16
CA TRP A 467 4.83 17.20 14.53
C TRP A 467 5.49 18.13 15.56
N MET A 468 5.45 17.78 16.85
CA MET A 468 5.94 18.62 17.95
C MET A 468 7.44 18.47 18.24
N HIS A 469 8.13 17.46 17.67
CA HIS A 469 9.57 17.33 17.84
C HIS A 469 10.33 18.37 17.01
N PRO A 470 11.55 18.76 17.41
CA PRO A 470 12.41 19.58 16.57
C PRO A 470 12.77 18.84 15.26
N PRO A 471 12.42 19.37 14.07
CA PRO A 471 12.66 18.67 12.82
C PRO A 471 14.15 18.69 12.44
N ASP A 472 14.63 17.62 11.78
CA ASP A 472 15.94 17.57 11.14
C ASP A 472 15.79 17.61 9.61
N MET A 473 15.72 18.84 9.07
CA MET A 473 15.53 19.17 7.64
C MET A 473 16.55 18.53 6.68
N ARG A 474 17.61 17.88 7.18
CA ARG A 474 18.58 17.14 6.37
C ARG A 474 18.05 15.77 5.97
N VAL A 475 17.22 15.16 6.83
CA VAL A 475 16.72 13.78 6.67
C VAL A 475 15.19 13.70 6.65
N GLU A 476 14.48 14.55 7.40
CA GLU A 476 13.01 14.60 7.35
C GLU A 476 12.55 15.49 6.20
N ARG A 477 12.36 14.89 5.02
CA ARG A 477 12.11 15.62 3.77
C ARG A 477 10.73 15.36 3.17
N LEU A 478 10.08 14.25 3.48
CA LEU A 478 8.83 13.82 2.86
C LEU A 478 7.80 13.42 3.93
N PHE A 479 6.54 13.28 3.52
CA PHE A 479 5.43 12.81 4.31
C PHE A 479 4.61 11.81 3.49
N GLU A 480 4.24 10.68 4.09
CA GLU A 480 3.36 9.68 3.48
C GLU A 480 1.88 10.09 3.69
N ILE A 481 1.28 10.67 2.64
CA ILE A 481 -0.09 11.22 2.72
C ILE A 481 -1.16 10.16 2.52
N ALA A 482 -0.84 9.03 1.88
CA ALA A 482 -1.80 7.98 1.59
C ALA A 482 -1.12 6.61 1.60
N SER A 483 -1.85 5.62 2.10
CA SER A 483 -1.49 4.20 2.13
C SER A 483 -2.74 3.33 2.19
N VAL A 484 -2.59 2.00 2.31
CA VAL A 484 -3.75 1.10 2.51
C VAL A 484 -4.55 1.40 3.79
N HIS A 485 -4.02 2.25 4.67
CA HIS A 485 -4.71 2.71 5.88
C HIS A 485 -5.70 3.87 5.66
N GLY A 486 -5.59 4.61 4.57
CA GLY A 486 -6.36 5.84 4.38
C GLY A 486 -5.64 6.93 3.60
N VAL A 487 -6.30 8.09 3.50
CA VAL A 487 -5.73 9.36 3.05
C VAL A 487 -5.65 10.33 4.23
N PHE A 488 -4.49 10.93 4.46
CA PHE A 488 -4.14 11.66 5.69
C PHE A 488 -3.81 13.13 5.44
N GLU A 489 -4.53 13.76 4.51
CA GLU A 489 -4.26 15.14 4.09
C GLU A 489 -4.39 16.13 5.26
N GLU A 490 -5.33 15.94 6.20
CA GLU A 490 -5.45 16.83 7.36
C GLU A 490 -4.20 16.75 8.26
N SER A 491 -3.62 15.56 8.46
CA SER A 491 -2.36 15.41 9.18
C SER A 491 -1.18 16.04 8.43
N TYR A 492 -1.09 15.83 7.11
CA TYR A 492 -0.06 16.46 6.28
C TYR A 492 -0.10 17.98 6.38
N GLN A 493 -1.29 18.58 6.27
CA GLN A 493 -1.49 20.01 6.42
C GLN A 493 -1.09 20.52 7.81
N LYS A 494 -1.28 19.73 8.88
CA LYS A 494 -0.83 20.09 10.23
C LYS A 494 0.70 20.10 10.35
N HIS A 495 1.39 19.17 9.71
CA HIS A 495 2.86 19.17 9.64
C HIS A 495 3.37 20.42 8.90
N LEU A 496 2.77 20.76 7.76
CA LEU A 496 3.13 21.99 7.03
C LEU A 496 2.85 23.26 7.85
N GLN A 497 1.70 23.33 8.54
CA GLN A 497 1.34 24.45 9.41
C GLN A 497 2.28 24.60 10.63
N ALA A 498 2.83 23.48 11.12
CA ALA A 498 3.85 23.47 12.17
C ALA A 498 5.24 23.89 11.66
N GLY A 499 5.38 24.20 10.36
CA GLY A 499 6.61 24.68 9.75
C GLY A 499 7.53 23.59 9.22
N LEU A 500 7.11 22.32 9.22
CA LEU A 500 7.87 21.25 8.59
C LEU A 500 7.82 21.41 7.07
N ARG A 501 8.98 21.41 6.41
CA ARG A 501 9.08 21.53 4.95
C ARG A 501 9.18 20.15 4.29
N GLN A 502 8.09 19.40 4.42
CA GLN A 502 7.96 18.06 3.88
C GLN A 502 7.28 18.07 2.51
N GLY A 503 7.89 17.42 1.52
CA GLY A 503 7.23 17.05 0.28
C GLY A 503 6.24 15.91 0.51
N VAL A 504 5.47 15.57 -0.50
CA VAL A 504 4.43 14.56 -0.43
C VAL A 504 4.82 13.31 -1.20
N ILE A 505 4.51 12.14 -0.64
CA ILE A 505 4.46 10.86 -1.33
C ILE A 505 3.24 10.07 -0.87
N ALA A 506 2.85 9.06 -1.63
CA ALA A 506 2.05 7.96 -1.12
C ALA A 506 2.90 6.68 -1.15
N ALA A 507 2.54 5.71 -0.33
CA ALA A 507 3.21 4.42 -0.30
C ALA A 507 2.20 3.30 0.04
N GLY A 508 2.70 2.08 0.19
CA GLY A 508 1.85 0.93 0.43
C GLY A 508 1.35 0.86 1.85
N ASP A 509 2.27 0.82 2.82
CA ASP A 509 2.01 0.28 4.17
C ASP A 509 1.35 -1.11 4.06
N THR A 510 1.74 -1.85 3.02
CA THR A 510 1.06 -3.10 2.65
C THR A 510 1.58 -4.24 3.51
N HIS A 511 0.63 -5.02 4.04
CA HIS A 511 0.90 -6.17 4.91
C HIS A 511 0.55 -7.52 4.25
N THR A 512 0.21 -7.52 2.96
CA THR A 512 0.06 -8.72 2.13
C THR A 512 1.34 -8.97 1.32
N SER A 513 1.39 -10.04 0.53
CA SER A 513 2.56 -10.35 -0.32
C SER A 513 2.59 -9.56 -1.64
N THR A 514 1.56 -8.75 -1.89
CA THR A 514 1.28 -8.14 -3.20
C THR A 514 1.81 -6.70 -3.31
N MET A 515 3.13 -6.53 -3.14
CA MET A 515 3.78 -5.21 -3.22
C MET A 515 3.54 -4.54 -4.58
N GLY A 516 3.10 -3.29 -4.56
CA GLY A 516 2.86 -2.43 -5.71
C GLY A 516 1.50 -2.61 -6.38
N ILE A 517 0.62 -3.48 -5.87
CA ILE A 517 -0.74 -3.68 -6.38
C ILE A 517 -1.61 -4.43 -5.35
N ALA A 518 -1.60 -3.97 -4.11
CA ALA A 518 -2.29 -4.69 -3.04
C ALA A 518 -3.80 -4.67 -3.24
N TYR A 519 -4.41 -5.86 -3.23
CA TYR A 519 -5.86 -5.97 -3.09
C TYR A 519 -6.27 -5.44 -1.72
N PRO A 520 -7.17 -4.45 -1.65
CA PRO A 520 -7.72 -3.95 -0.40
C PRO A 520 -8.41 -5.10 0.31
N GLY A 521 -8.10 -5.35 1.58
CA GLY A 521 -8.63 -6.49 2.34
C GLY A 521 -9.46 -6.07 3.55
N LEU A 522 -9.93 -7.06 4.31
CA LEU A 522 -10.79 -6.81 5.48
C LEU A 522 -10.18 -5.85 6.52
N ASN A 523 -8.85 -5.82 6.72
CA ASN A 523 -8.24 -4.91 7.71
C ASN A 523 -7.76 -3.60 7.11
N PHE A 524 -7.50 -3.53 5.81
CA PHE A 524 -6.90 -2.39 5.15
C PHE A 524 -7.76 -2.06 3.94
N VAL A 525 -8.47 -0.94 4.04
CA VAL A 525 -9.68 -0.70 3.27
C VAL A 525 -9.40 -0.12 1.89
N MET A 526 -8.24 0.51 1.71
CA MET A 526 -7.85 1.15 0.46
C MET A 526 -6.77 0.36 -0.28
N ALA A 527 -6.72 0.54 -1.60
CA ALA A 527 -5.61 0.07 -2.43
C ALA A 527 -4.33 0.87 -2.14
N ASN A 528 -3.18 0.25 -2.45
CA ASN A 528 -1.87 0.82 -2.12
C ASN A 528 -1.61 2.16 -2.82
N GLY A 529 -0.92 3.09 -2.17
CA GLY A 529 -0.51 4.36 -2.77
C GLY A 529 0.84 4.26 -3.47
N LEU A 530 1.13 5.16 -4.42
CA LEU A 530 2.42 5.25 -5.10
C LEU A 530 3.06 6.63 -4.98
N ALA A 531 4.38 6.62 -4.84
CA ALA A 531 5.23 7.79 -4.97
C ALA A 531 5.60 7.97 -6.44
N GLY A 532 5.32 9.14 -7.02
CA GLY A 532 5.88 9.57 -8.29
C GLY A 532 7.09 10.48 -8.06
N VAL A 533 8.17 10.29 -8.83
CA VAL A 533 9.38 11.13 -8.75
C VAL A 533 9.80 11.64 -10.12
N TYR A 534 10.21 12.91 -10.20
CA TYR A 534 10.92 13.45 -11.36
C TYR A 534 12.43 13.30 -11.18
N ALA A 535 13.03 12.37 -11.92
CA ALA A 535 14.46 12.08 -11.83
C ALA A 535 15.16 12.16 -13.20
N LEU A 536 16.47 12.39 -13.21
CA LEU A 536 17.29 12.46 -14.42
C LEU A 536 17.42 11.10 -15.12
N SER A 537 17.50 10.02 -14.33
CA SER A 537 17.58 8.65 -14.82
C SER A 537 16.96 7.67 -13.83
N LYS A 538 16.74 6.42 -14.28
CA LYS A 538 16.27 5.31 -13.45
C LYS A 538 17.43 4.66 -12.67
N SER A 539 18.18 5.46 -11.92
CA SER A 539 19.28 4.99 -11.06
C SER A 539 18.97 5.26 -9.60
N ARG A 540 19.50 4.45 -8.67
CA ARG A 540 19.31 4.68 -7.22
C ARG A 540 19.71 6.10 -6.81
N ARG A 541 20.82 6.60 -7.35
CA ARG A 541 21.30 7.96 -7.07
C ARG A 541 20.28 9.01 -7.48
N ASP A 542 19.75 8.95 -8.69
CA ASP A 542 18.87 10.00 -9.20
C ASP A 542 17.46 9.91 -8.62
N ILE A 543 16.95 8.69 -8.38
CA ILE A 543 15.71 8.47 -7.64
C ILE A 543 15.85 9.01 -6.21
N TRP A 544 16.96 8.70 -5.52
CA TRP A 544 17.24 9.23 -4.19
C TRP A 544 17.30 10.76 -4.17
N ASN A 545 18.01 11.37 -5.13
CA ASN A 545 18.09 12.82 -5.22
C ASN A 545 16.71 13.44 -5.43
N ALA A 546 15.87 12.86 -6.28
CA ALA A 546 14.51 13.33 -6.50
C ALA A 546 13.65 13.25 -5.23
N LEU A 547 13.74 12.15 -4.46
CA LEU A 547 13.08 12.01 -3.16
C LEU A 547 13.58 13.07 -2.16
N HIS A 548 14.90 13.23 -2.03
CA HIS A 548 15.51 14.17 -1.07
C HIS A 548 15.20 15.64 -1.41
N GLU A 549 15.22 15.98 -2.70
CA GLU A 549 14.84 17.30 -3.21
C GLU A 549 13.33 17.53 -3.29
N ARG A 550 12.51 16.54 -2.89
CA ARG A 550 11.03 16.62 -2.90
C ARG A 550 10.47 16.85 -4.30
N ARG A 551 11.15 16.39 -5.35
CA ARG A 551 10.64 16.36 -6.73
C ARG A 551 9.63 15.22 -6.88
N THR A 552 8.69 15.17 -5.94
CA THR A 552 7.78 14.06 -5.70
C THR A 552 6.34 14.51 -5.77
N PHE A 553 5.49 13.57 -6.15
CA PHE A 553 4.05 13.67 -6.04
C PHE A 553 3.50 12.32 -5.54
N ALA A 554 2.27 12.33 -5.08
CA ALA A 554 1.59 11.18 -4.50
C ALA A 554 0.39 10.79 -5.36
N CYS A 555 0.13 9.49 -5.50
CA CYS A 555 -1.05 8.94 -6.18
C CYS A 555 -1.72 7.87 -5.29
N SER A 556 -3.05 7.90 -5.15
CA SER A 556 -3.80 6.84 -4.44
C SER A 556 -4.09 5.64 -5.34
N ALA A 557 -4.48 4.51 -4.73
CA ALA A 557 -5.02 3.30 -5.36
C ALA A 557 -4.22 2.76 -6.57
N ASN A 558 -2.89 2.78 -6.46
CA ASN A 558 -1.95 2.29 -7.48
C ASN A 558 -2.06 2.99 -8.83
N THR A 559 -2.72 4.16 -8.86
CA THR A 559 -2.78 4.98 -10.06
C THR A 559 -1.41 5.56 -10.36
N ARG A 560 -1.13 5.72 -11.65
CA ARG A 560 0.07 6.36 -12.19
C ARG A 560 -0.36 7.59 -12.97
N ALA A 561 -1.17 8.42 -12.32
CA ALA A 561 -1.49 9.74 -12.81
C ALA A 561 -0.19 10.56 -12.95
N LEU A 562 -0.12 11.39 -13.99
CA LEU A 562 0.97 12.34 -14.17
C LEU A 562 0.59 13.67 -13.54
N VAL A 563 1.50 14.23 -12.74
CA VAL A 563 1.34 15.52 -12.09
C VAL A 563 2.49 16.42 -12.51
N TYR A 564 2.19 17.58 -13.07
CA TYR A 564 3.14 18.67 -13.31
C TYR A 564 2.70 19.88 -12.51
N PHE A 565 3.64 20.50 -11.81
CA PHE A 565 3.38 21.66 -10.98
C PHE A 565 4.67 22.49 -10.84
N GLU A 566 4.54 23.78 -11.10
CA GLU A 566 5.61 24.76 -10.87
C GLU A 566 5.05 26.11 -10.41
N VAL A 567 5.91 26.88 -9.75
CA VAL A 567 5.66 28.27 -9.38
C VAL A 567 6.82 29.12 -9.86
N ASN A 568 6.56 30.06 -10.76
CA ASN A 568 7.56 30.94 -11.38
C ASN A 568 8.73 30.17 -12.03
N GLY A 569 8.45 29.01 -12.63
CA GLY A 569 9.46 28.14 -13.24
C GLY A 569 10.21 27.23 -12.24
N GLU A 570 9.97 27.37 -10.94
CA GLU A 570 10.51 26.44 -9.93
C GLU A 570 9.56 25.24 -9.78
N PRO A 571 10.01 24.01 -10.05
CA PRO A 571 9.14 22.84 -9.97
C PRO A 571 8.79 22.47 -8.54
N MET A 572 7.77 21.62 -8.38
CA MET A 572 7.38 21.00 -7.10
C MET A 572 8.58 20.56 -6.25
N GLY A 573 8.50 20.77 -4.93
CA GLY A 573 9.59 20.49 -3.98
C GLY A 573 10.59 21.62 -3.76
N GLY A 574 10.59 22.59 -4.69
CA GLY A 574 11.54 23.70 -4.77
C GLY A 574 11.23 24.89 -3.88
N GLU A 575 12.07 25.91 -3.98
CA GLU A 575 11.96 27.12 -3.17
C GLU A 575 12.20 28.37 -4.04
N ILE A 576 11.35 29.39 -3.88
CA ILE A 576 11.47 30.70 -4.54
C ILE A 576 11.73 31.79 -3.51
N SER A 577 12.35 32.91 -3.91
CA SER A 577 12.59 34.03 -2.99
C SER A 577 11.50 35.09 -3.08
N ALA A 578 10.92 35.47 -1.93
CA ALA A 578 9.96 36.58 -1.83
C ALA A 578 10.57 37.92 -2.25
N SER A 579 11.87 38.12 -2.04
CA SER A 579 12.54 39.39 -2.35
C SER A 579 12.75 39.62 -3.85
N LEU A 580 12.82 38.54 -4.62
CA LEU A 580 13.04 38.57 -6.07
C LEU A 580 11.73 38.41 -6.86
N THR A 581 10.62 38.14 -6.16
CA THR A 581 9.38 37.70 -6.79
C THR A 581 8.19 38.47 -6.23
N PRO A 582 7.56 39.38 -7.00
CA PRO A 582 6.43 40.15 -6.49
C PRO A 582 5.14 39.33 -6.37
N ARG A 583 4.98 38.26 -7.17
CA ARG A 583 3.76 37.43 -7.28
C ARG A 583 4.08 35.99 -7.67
N ALA A 584 3.19 35.05 -7.34
CA ALA A 584 3.30 33.67 -7.79
C ALA A 584 2.53 33.45 -9.09
N ARG A 585 3.24 33.01 -10.15
CA ARG A 585 2.64 32.45 -11.37
C ARG A 585 2.74 30.94 -11.29
N ILE A 586 1.59 30.30 -11.28
CA ILE A 586 1.44 28.86 -11.12
C ILE A 586 1.03 28.25 -12.45
N SER A 587 1.69 27.16 -12.82
CA SER A 587 1.23 26.28 -13.90
C SER A 587 1.08 24.87 -13.35
N ALA A 588 -0.05 24.22 -13.66
CA ALA A 588 -0.33 22.86 -13.24
C ALA A 588 -1.00 22.07 -14.36
N ARG A 589 -0.60 20.80 -14.48
CA ARG A 589 -1.21 19.83 -15.39
C ARG A 589 -1.37 18.50 -14.70
N PHE A 590 -2.53 17.89 -14.91
CA PHE A 590 -2.83 16.53 -14.47
C PHE A 590 -3.29 15.69 -15.65
N SER A 591 -2.80 14.46 -15.71
CA SER A 591 -3.29 13.42 -16.60
C SER A 591 -3.63 12.20 -15.75
N GLY A 592 -4.92 11.90 -15.65
CA GLY A 592 -5.46 10.80 -14.87
C GLY A 592 -5.66 9.51 -15.66
N GLU A 593 -6.15 8.50 -14.96
CA GLU A 593 -6.61 7.21 -15.51
C GLU A 593 -8.14 7.11 -15.58
N ALA A 594 -8.85 8.01 -14.87
CA ALA A 594 -10.27 8.25 -14.99
C ALA A 594 -10.55 9.76 -15.15
N PRO A 595 -11.77 10.16 -15.57
CA PRO A 595 -12.08 11.57 -15.79
C PRO A 595 -11.83 12.42 -14.55
N ILE A 596 -11.22 13.59 -14.75
CA ILE A 596 -10.84 14.49 -13.66
C ILE A 596 -12.09 15.21 -13.17
N LEU A 597 -12.47 14.96 -11.91
CA LEU A 597 -13.59 15.66 -11.27
C LEU A 597 -13.21 17.10 -10.96
N HIS A 598 -12.09 17.30 -10.26
CA HIS A 598 -11.58 18.64 -9.95
C HIS A 598 -10.08 18.68 -9.66
N ILE A 599 -9.51 19.87 -9.77
CA ILE A 599 -8.14 20.20 -9.37
C ILE A 599 -8.21 21.44 -8.49
N ASP A 600 -7.61 21.37 -7.29
CA ASP A 600 -7.48 22.50 -6.37
C ASP A 600 -6.03 22.99 -6.32
N LEU A 601 -5.85 24.31 -6.34
CA LEU A 601 -4.62 24.99 -5.96
C LEU A 601 -4.74 25.48 -4.52
N LEU A 602 -3.78 25.09 -3.68
CA LEU A 602 -3.74 25.45 -2.28
C LEU A 602 -2.57 26.38 -1.99
N LYS A 603 -2.82 27.46 -1.26
CA LYS A 603 -1.82 28.32 -0.61
C LYS A 603 -1.97 28.16 0.90
N ASN A 604 -0.90 27.79 1.60
CA ASN A 604 -0.91 27.61 3.05
C ASN A 604 -2.04 26.69 3.55
N SER A 605 -2.26 25.57 2.84
CA SER A 605 -3.33 24.61 3.10
C SER A 605 -4.76 25.16 2.97
N ARG A 606 -4.95 26.25 2.21
CA ARG A 606 -6.26 26.79 1.85
C ARG A 606 -6.42 26.82 0.34
N VAL A 607 -7.55 26.32 -0.15
CA VAL A 607 -7.88 26.37 -1.58
C VAL A 607 -8.05 27.83 -2.00
N ILE A 608 -7.31 28.26 -3.02
CA ILE A 608 -7.39 29.61 -3.61
C ILE A 608 -7.92 29.59 -5.05
N TYR A 609 -7.92 28.43 -5.70
CA TYR A 609 -8.47 28.23 -7.03
C TYR A 609 -8.88 26.77 -7.21
N SER A 610 -9.98 26.54 -7.94
CA SER A 610 -10.47 25.21 -8.29
C SER A 610 -10.91 25.16 -9.76
N LEU A 611 -10.54 24.09 -10.45
CA LEU A 611 -11.00 23.75 -11.80
C LEU A 611 -11.86 22.48 -11.70
N HIS A 612 -13.01 22.43 -12.39
CA HIS A 612 -13.95 21.30 -12.35
C HIS A 612 -14.26 20.72 -13.74
N PRO A 613 -13.33 19.98 -14.38
CA PRO A 613 -13.44 19.60 -15.78
C PRO A 613 -14.64 18.70 -16.10
N SER A 614 -15.04 17.83 -15.17
CA SER A 614 -16.13 16.87 -15.37
C SER A 614 -17.46 17.30 -14.77
N ARG A 615 -17.56 18.49 -14.13
CA ARG A 615 -18.84 18.99 -13.62
C ARG A 615 -19.73 19.41 -14.79
N ALA A 616 -20.98 18.95 -14.79
CA ALA A 616 -21.93 19.21 -15.86
C ALA A 616 -23.35 19.39 -15.30
N ALA A 617 -24.15 20.29 -15.89
CA ALA A 617 -25.55 20.52 -15.49
C ALA A 617 -26.53 19.39 -15.88
N GLY A 618 -26.02 18.18 -16.12
CA GLY A 618 -26.79 17.03 -16.60
C GLY A 618 -27.63 16.34 -15.52
N LYS A 619 -28.11 15.14 -15.84
CA LYS A 619 -28.94 14.30 -14.96
C LYS A 619 -28.20 13.09 -14.39
N LEU A 620 -26.88 13.05 -14.54
CA LEU A 620 -26.08 12.01 -13.91
C LEU A 620 -25.46 12.56 -12.63
N LEU A 621 -25.87 11.96 -11.52
CA LEU A 621 -25.46 12.31 -10.17
C LEU A 621 -24.39 11.33 -9.69
N ARG A 622 -23.23 11.84 -9.28
CA ARG A 622 -22.25 11.13 -8.47
C ARG A 622 -22.59 11.36 -7.00
N VAL A 623 -22.70 10.29 -6.23
CA VAL A 623 -22.89 10.34 -4.77
C VAL A 623 -21.74 9.59 -4.10
N ILE A 624 -20.99 10.27 -3.24
CA ILE A 624 -19.90 9.70 -2.44
C ILE A 624 -20.15 9.98 -0.96
N TRP A 625 -19.79 9.05 -0.09
CA TRP A 625 -19.76 9.27 1.36
C TRP A 625 -18.48 8.69 1.98
N GLY A 626 -18.14 9.15 3.18
CA GLY A 626 -16.99 8.67 3.94
C GLY A 626 -16.83 9.45 5.25
N ASP A 627 -15.79 9.16 6.01
CA ASP A 627 -15.45 9.88 7.25
C ASP A 627 -13.97 10.27 7.30
N ASN A 628 -13.58 11.07 8.29
CA ASN A 628 -12.17 11.38 8.54
C ASN A 628 -11.62 10.73 9.81
N LEU A 629 -12.18 9.61 10.25
CA LEU A 629 -11.71 8.90 11.42
C LEU A 629 -10.57 7.96 11.05
N TYR A 630 -9.34 8.28 11.42
CA TYR A 630 -8.19 7.42 11.11
C TYR A 630 -8.25 6.08 11.86
N GLN A 631 -7.60 5.05 11.31
CA GLN A 631 -7.47 3.71 11.92
C GLN A 631 -8.78 2.92 12.15
N ARG A 632 -9.88 3.36 11.53
CA ARG A 632 -11.13 2.60 11.36
C ARG A 632 -10.95 1.61 10.19
N ARG A 633 -11.45 0.38 10.31
CA ARG A 633 -11.14 -0.74 9.38
C ARG A 633 -12.39 -1.40 8.80
N ALA A 634 -12.37 -2.07 7.64
CA ALA A 634 -13.57 -2.77 7.13
C ALA A 634 -14.02 -3.93 8.05
N ALA A 635 -13.07 -4.53 8.77
CA ALA A 635 -13.32 -5.48 9.86
C ALA A 635 -14.23 -4.90 10.96
N VAL A 636 -14.52 -3.59 10.92
CA VAL A 636 -15.46 -2.91 11.82
C VAL A 636 -16.94 -3.05 11.46
N GLY A 637 -17.27 -3.85 10.47
CA GLY A 637 -18.64 -3.99 9.98
C GLY A 637 -18.95 -2.97 8.89
N LEU A 638 -19.84 -3.40 7.99
CA LEU A 638 -20.24 -2.62 6.82
C LEU A 638 -21.44 -1.72 7.17
N ARG A 639 -21.42 -0.51 6.63
CA ARG A 639 -22.46 0.50 6.78
C ARG A 639 -23.52 0.30 5.73
N GLN A 640 -24.77 0.32 6.16
CA GLN A 640 -25.91 0.19 5.28
C GLN A 640 -26.53 1.54 5.02
N GLY A 641 -26.96 1.78 3.80
CA GLY A 641 -27.65 3.01 3.48
C GLY A 641 -28.56 2.90 2.27
N GLU A 642 -29.27 3.99 2.06
CA GLU A 642 -30.27 4.14 1.00
C GLU A 642 -30.29 5.58 0.50
N LEU A 643 -30.41 5.72 -0.82
CA LEU A 643 -30.74 6.97 -1.48
C LEU A 643 -32.04 6.77 -2.25
N ARG A 644 -33.03 7.60 -1.92
CA ARG A 644 -34.33 7.61 -2.61
C ARG A 644 -34.79 9.03 -2.90
N ALA A 645 -35.63 9.18 -3.90
CA ALA A 645 -36.24 10.47 -4.21
C ALA A 645 -37.46 10.71 -3.29
N GLU A 646 -37.86 11.98 -3.13
CA GLU A 646 -39.16 12.28 -2.54
C GLU A 646 -40.30 11.71 -3.41
N ARG A 647 -40.19 11.87 -4.74
CA ARG A 647 -41.06 11.27 -5.74
C ARG A 647 -40.26 10.84 -6.98
N GLY A 648 -40.80 9.91 -7.76
CA GLY A 648 -40.10 9.37 -8.92
C GLY A 648 -38.98 8.39 -8.53
N ARG A 649 -38.06 8.11 -9.47
CA ARG A 649 -37.08 7.03 -9.31
C ARG A 649 -35.65 7.44 -9.63
N LEU A 650 -34.70 6.86 -8.89
CA LEU A 650 -33.28 6.85 -9.26
C LEU A 650 -32.96 5.57 -10.02
N ARG A 651 -32.02 5.65 -10.97
CA ARG A 651 -31.46 4.47 -11.64
C ARG A 651 -29.96 4.39 -11.39
N LEU A 652 -29.52 3.36 -10.67
CA LEU A 652 -28.10 3.04 -10.51
C LEU A 652 -27.47 2.82 -11.88
N ARG A 653 -26.35 3.51 -12.15
CA ARG A 653 -25.58 3.38 -13.39
C ARG A 653 -24.30 2.60 -13.18
N ALA A 654 -23.55 2.91 -12.14
CA ALA A 654 -22.34 2.20 -11.78
C ALA A 654 -22.01 2.44 -10.30
N PRO A 655 -21.52 1.43 -9.57
CA PRO A 655 -20.81 1.67 -8.31
C PRO A 655 -19.48 2.41 -8.57
N LEU A 656 -18.98 3.09 -7.57
CA LEU A 656 -17.68 3.77 -7.55
C LEU A 656 -16.91 3.36 -6.30
N HIS A 657 -15.61 3.08 -6.46
CA HIS A 657 -14.69 2.77 -5.36
C HIS A 657 -15.16 1.61 -4.47
N LEU A 658 -15.73 0.56 -5.05
CA LEU A 658 -15.97 -0.69 -4.32
C LEU A 658 -14.69 -1.52 -4.37
N ASP A 659 -13.81 -1.21 -3.44
CA ASP A 659 -12.47 -1.77 -3.33
C ASP A 659 -12.50 -3.23 -2.86
N GLN A 660 -13.60 -3.67 -2.25
CA GLN A 660 -13.70 -4.97 -1.58
C GLN A 660 -14.87 -5.83 -2.11
N ALA A 661 -14.62 -7.13 -2.28
CA ALA A 661 -15.60 -8.12 -2.72
C ALA A 661 -16.88 -8.23 -1.86
N PHE A 662 -16.80 -7.80 -0.59
CA PHE A 662 -17.94 -7.83 0.34
C PHE A 662 -18.77 -6.54 0.32
N GLU A 663 -18.34 -5.52 -0.43
CA GLU A 663 -19.07 -4.26 -0.59
C GLU A 663 -20.03 -4.35 -1.76
N GLN A 664 -21.19 -3.74 -1.59
CA GLN A 664 -22.27 -3.83 -2.57
C GLN A 664 -23.02 -2.52 -2.65
N VAL A 665 -23.34 -2.13 -3.89
CA VAL A 665 -24.32 -1.11 -4.22
C VAL A 665 -25.27 -1.74 -5.24
N TRP A 666 -26.57 -1.68 -4.99
CA TRP A 666 -27.57 -2.29 -5.86
C TRP A 666 -28.83 -1.44 -5.97
N GLN A 667 -29.58 -1.67 -7.05
CA GLN A 667 -30.91 -1.09 -7.24
C GLN A 667 -31.94 -1.90 -6.47
N GLU A 668 -32.80 -1.24 -5.68
CA GLU A 668 -33.95 -1.86 -5.01
C GLU A 668 -35.22 -1.05 -5.30
N GLY A 669 -36.01 -1.50 -6.27
CA GLY A 669 -37.20 -0.76 -6.71
C GLY A 669 -36.81 0.63 -7.26
N GLU A 670 -37.32 1.69 -6.63
CA GLU A 670 -37.07 3.09 -7.01
C GLU A 670 -35.87 3.73 -6.28
N SER A 671 -35.25 3.02 -5.34
CA SER A 671 -34.10 3.49 -4.56
C SER A 671 -32.82 2.72 -4.86
N ILE A 672 -31.72 3.29 -4.42
CA ILE A 672 -30.39 2.67 -4.49
C ILE A 672 -29.98 2.37 -3.05
N ARG A 673 -29.54 1.14 -2.81
CA ARG A 673 -29.09 0.67 -1.50
C ARG A 673 -27.64 0.22 -1.55
N TRP A 674 -27.00 0.24 -0.39
CA TRP A 674 -25.61 -0.18 -0.29
C TRP A 674 -25.30 -0.80 1.06
N LYS A 675 -24.19 -1.56 1.06
CA LYS A 675 -23.53 -2.12 2.23
C LYS A 675 -22.02 -2.03 1.99
N THR A 676 -21.34 -1.07 2.60
CA THR A 676 -19.93 -0.77 2.25
C THR A 676 -19.04 -0.48 3.47
N ALA A 677 -17.73 -0.44 3.27
CA ALA A 677 -16.76 -0.19 4.32
C ALA A 677 -16.22 1.24 4.39
N ALA A 678 -16.77 2.22 3.65
CA ALA A 678 -16.45 3.66 3.69
C ALA A 678 -16.12 4.23 5.08
N VAL A 679 -14.86 4.09 5.49
CA VAL A 679 -14.32 4.47 6.81
C VAL A 679 -12.86 4.87 6.66
N SER A 680 -12.30 5.69 7.57
CA SER A 680 -10.89 6.09 7.48
C SER A 680 -10.52 6.80 6.19
N ASN A 681 -11.42 7.67 5.75
CA ASN A 681 -11.27 8.44 4.52
C ASN A 681 -11.24 7.56 3.26
N ASP A 682 -11.68 6.30 3.37
CA ASP A 682 -12.20 5.51 2.28
C ASP A 682 -13.56 6.09 1.83
N ARG A 683 -13.77 6.16 0.53
CA ARG A 683 -14.79 7.02 -0.09
C ARG A 683 -15.55 6.26 -1.16
N ASP A 684 -16.54 5.52 -0.72
CA ASP A 684 -17.42 4.73 -1.58
C ASP A 684 -18.51 5.58 -2.20
N GLY A 685 -19.05 5.09 -3.32
CA GLY A 685 -20.20 5.73 -3.90
C GLY A 685 -20.76 5.07 -5.14
N PHE A 686 -21.49 5.87 -5.90
CA PHE A 686 -22.08 5.44 -7.17
C PHE A 686 -22.44 6.60 -8.08
N LEU A 687 -22.66 6.27 -9.35
CA LEU A 687 -23.34 7.10 -10.34
C LEU A 687 -24.82 6.69 -10.44
N ALA A 688 -25.71 7.67 -10.40
CA ALA A 688 -27.14 7.49 -10.55
C ALA A 688 -27.70 8.44 -11.61
N ASP A 689 -28.59 7.93 -12.46
CA ASP A 689 -29.40 8.74 -13.36
C ASP A 689 -30.63 9.24 -12.59
N ILE A 690 -30.76 10.57 -12.50
CA ILE A 690 -31.82 11.29 -11.79
C ILE A 690 -32.80 11.98 -12.76
N SER A 691 -32.87 11.53 -14.01
CA SER A 691 -33.77 12.12 -15.02
C SER A 691 -35.25 11.98 -14.68
N GLU A 692 -35.60 10.99 -13.86
CA GLU A 692 -36.98 10.66 -13.45
C GLU A 692 -37.25 10.97 -11.98
N VAL A 693 -36.38 11.75 -11.35
CA VAL A 693 -36.58 12.23 -9.98
C VAL A 693 -37.53 13.43 -10.01
N GLU A 694 -38.54 13.38 -9.16
CA GLU A 694 -39.52 14.43 -8.93
C GLU A 694 -39.52 14.87 -7.45
N GLY A 695 -40.02 16.07 -7.17
CA GLY A 695 -40.04 16.64 -5.82
C GLY A 695 -38.83 17.53 -5.51
N GLU A 696 -38.67 17.86 -4.23
CA GLU A 696 -37.78 18.94 -3.78
C GLU A 696 -36.40 18.44 -3.30
N TYR A 697 -36.28 17.16 -2.95
CA TYR A 697 -35.04 16.59 -2.39
C TYR A 697 -34.86 15.10 -2.69
N LEU A 698 -33.61 14.64 -2.56
CA LEU A 698 -33.27 13.23 -2.36
C LEU A 698 -33.11 12.97 -0.85
N LEU A 699 -33.60 11.84 -0.36
CA LEU A 699 -33.38 11.39 1.01
C LEU A 699 -32.21 10.42 1.04
N PHE A 700 -31.11 10.85 1.65
CA PHE A 700 -29.94 10.02 1.94
C PHE A 700 -30.05 9.48 3.37
N ARG A 701 -29.95 8.16 3.53
CA ARG A 701 -29.91 7.48 4.83
C ARG A 701 -28.63 6.66 4.94
N LEU A 702 -27.95 6.78 6.06
CA LEU A 702 -26.78 5.96 6.41
C LEU A 702 -26.87 5.51 7.86
N ASP A 703 -26.82 4.20 8.08
CA ASP A 703 -26.72 3.59 9.40
C ASP A 703 -25.25 3.37 9.78
N ASP A 704 -24.76 4.28 10.62
CA ASP A 704 -23.47 4.16 11.31
C ASP A 704 -23.67 4.23 12.82
N SER A 705 -24.75 3.63 13.32
CA SER A 705 -25.22 3.75 14.71
C SER A 705 -24.27 3.19 15.78
N ASP A 706 -23.25 2.43 15.42
CA ASP A 706 -22.20 1.95 16.33
C ASP A 706 -20.99 2.89 16.41
N THR A 707 -20.91 3.92 15.55
CA THR A 707 -19.77 4.83 15.47
C THR A 707 -20.19 6.30 15.37
N LEU A 708 -20.62 6.78 14.20
CA LEU A 708 -20.96 8.19 13.98
C LEU A 708 -22.43 8.52 14.28
N GLY A 709 -23.31 7.53 14.22
CA GLY A 709 -24.76 7.63 14.42
C GLY A 709 -25.59 7.36 13.17
N LEU A 710 -26.92 7.46 13.30
CA LEU A 710 -27.87 7.34 12.20
C LEU A 710 -28.07 8.70 11.51
N PHE A 711 -27.87 8.73 10.20
CA PHE A 711 -28.06 9.93 9.39
C PHE A 711 -29.27 9.75 8.46
N GLU A 712 -30.19 10.72 8.49
CA GLU A 712 -31.27 10.87 7.51
C GLU A 712 -31.27 12.33 7.04
N ILE A 713 -30.82 12.56 5.81
CA ILE A 713 -30.48 13.88 5.28
C ILE A 713 -31.29 14.14 4.01
N LYS A 714 -31.97 15.28 3.98
CA LYS A 714 -32.62 15.78 2.76
C LYS A 714 -31.59 16.57 1.96
N LEU A 715 -31.31 16.12 0.75
CA LEU A 715 -30.40 16.75 -0.20
C LEU A 715 -31.22 17.59 -1.19
N PRO A 716 -31.23 18.94 -1.07
CA PRO A 716 -32.12 19.78 -1.87
C PRO A 716 -31.76 19.74 -3.36
N LEU A 717 -32.73 19.34 -4.20
CA LEU A 717 -32.52 19.21 -5.64
C LEU A 717 -32.31 20.57 -6.31
N ALA A 718 -33.01 21.62 -5.86
CA ALA A 718 -32.85 22.96 -6.40
C ALA A 718 -31.43 23.50 -6.20
N GLU A 719 -30.82 23.24 -5.04
CA GLU A 719 -29.44 23.64 -4.76
C GLU A 719 -28.44 22.84 -5.61
N LEU A 720 -28.61 21.52 -5.65
CA LEU A 720 -27.78 20.62 -6.46
C LEU A 720 -27.84 20.98 -7.95
N GLN A 721 -29.03 21.24 -8.49
CA GLN A 721 -29.21 21.62 -9.89
C GLN A 721 -28.70 23.04 -10.19
N GLY A 722 -28.87 23.98 -9.25
CA GLY A 722 -28.41 25.36 -9.41
C GLY A 722 -26.89 25.50 -9.35
N ARG A 723 -26.23 24.76 -8.45
CA ARG A 723 -24.76 24.81 -8.26
C ARG A 723 -24.00 23.77 -9.09
N GLY A 724 -24.68 22.69 -9.49
CA GLY A 724 -24.07 21.49 -10.08
C GLY A 724 -23.44 20.55 -9.05
N TYR A 725 -23.47 20.88 -7.75
CA TYR A 725 -22.95 20.06 -6.67
C TYR A 725 -23.60 20.44 -5.32
N LEU A 726 -23.50 19.53 -4.35
CA LEU A 726 -23.86 19.70 -2.96
C LEU A 726 -22.90 18.88 -2.10
N HIS A 727 -22.05 19.54 -1.33
CA HIS A 727 -21.06 18.90 -0.46
C HIS A 727 -21.39 19.23 1.00
N LEU A 728 -21.55 18.20 1.82
CA LEU A 728 -21.93 18.31 3.22
C LEU A 728 -20.84 17.71 4.09
N ARG A 729 -20.50 18.43 5.17
CA ARG A 729 -19.67 17.94 6.27
C ARG A 729 -20.50 17.98 7.54
N LEU A 730 -20.88 16.80 8.04
CA LEU A 730 -21.84 16.65 9.13
C LEU A 730 -21.12 16.18 10.40
N PRO A 731 -21.41 16.78 11.58
CA PRO A 731 -20.89 16.27 12.83
C PRO A 731 -21.51 14.91 13.16
N PRO A 732 -20.82 14.06 13.94
CA PRO A 732 -21.38 12.82 14.46
C PRO A 732 -22.65 13.11 15.27
N LYS A 733 -23.61 12.18 15.24
CA LYS A 733 -24.80 12.20 16.12
C LYS A 733 -24.51 11.59 17.50
N GLN A 734 -23.35 10.99 17.67
CA GLN A 734 -22.86 10.41 18.92
C GLN A 734 -21.57 11.10 19.37
N ASN A 735 -21.20 10.92 20.64
CA ASN A 735 -19.94 11.46 21.14
C ASN A 735 -18.77 10.58 20.67
N VAL A 736 -18.03 11.04 19.67
CA VAL A 736 -16.87 10.32 19.12
C VAL A 736 -15.59 10.94 19.66
N LYS A 737 -14.85 10.16 20.44
CA LYS A 737 -13.52 10.54 20.92
C LYS A 737 -12.44 9.86 20.09
N HIS A 738 -11.56 10.65 19.50
CA HIS A 738 -10.43 10.14 18.73
C HIS A 738 -9.19 10.99 19.04
N ALA A 739 -8.27 10.43 19.84
CA ALA A 739 -7.15 11.18 20.42
C ALA A 739 -6.30 11.93 19.38
N TYR A 740 -6.03 11.32 18.23
CA TYR A 740 -5.25 11.98 17.17
C TYR A 740 -6.01 13.13 16.50
N MET A 741 -7.33 13.00 16.30
CA MET A 741 -8.18 14.06 15.75
C MET A 741 -8.27 15.25 16.72
N GLU A 742 -8.44 14.96 18.02
CA GLU A 742 -8.40 15.96 19.09
C GLU A 742 -7.06 16.69 19.11
N LYS A 743 -5.94 15.96 18.97
CA LYS A 743 -4.59 16.55 18.88
C LYS A 743 -4.43 17.45 17.66
N MET A 744 -4.96 17.06 16.50
CA MET A 744 -4.97 17.91 15.30
C MET A 744 -5.92 19.11 15.43
N GLY A 745 -6.86 19.09 16.39
CA GLY A 745 -7.95 20.06 16.48
C GLY A 745 -8.92 19.96 15.29
N VAL A 746 -9.07 18.76 14.72
CA VAL A 746 -9.96 18.49 13.59
C VAL A 746 -11.17 17.71 14.12
N PRO A 747 -12.41 18.24 14.00
CA PRO A 747 -13.57 17.50 14.47
C PRO A 747 -13.82 16.28 13.59
N PRO A 748 -14.14 15.11 14.18
CA PRO A 748 -14.74 13.99 13.45
C PRO A 748 -15.92 14.46 12.62
N ALA A 749 -16.06 13.93 11.41
CA ALA A 749 -17.19 14.26 10.54
C ALA A 749 -17.51 13.13 9.55
N LEU A 750 -18.78 13.07 9.17
CA LEU A 750 -19.26 12.38 7.97
C LEU A 750 -19.24 13.35 6.79
N PHE A 751 -18.79 12.90 5.63
CA PHE A 751 -18.87 13.62 4.37
C PHE A 751 -19.93 13.00 3.47
N ILE A 752 -20.68 13.85 2.77
CA ILE A 752 -21.56 13.45 1.68
C ILE A 752 -21.30 14.41 0.52
N GLU A 753 -20.92 13.88 -0.62
CA GLU A 753 -20.65 14.66 -1.82
C GLU A 753 -21.57 14.22 -2.95
N CYS A 754 -22.33 15.17 -3.46
CA CYS A 754 -23.21 15.02 -4.60
C CYS A 754 -22.72 15.94 -5.72
N ASP A 755 -22.36 15.40 -6.87
CA ASP A 755 -21.92 16.19 -8.03
C ASP A 755 -22.72 15.78 -9.27
N LEU A 756 -23.22 16.75 -10.03
CA LEU A 756 -23.72 16.51 -11.37
C LEU A 756 -22.53 16.44 -12.32
N VAL A 757 -22.34 15.30 -12.97
CA VAL A 757 -21.10 14.97 -13.67
C VAL A 757 -21.34 14.51 -15.11
N ASN A 758 -20.34 14.74 -15.96
CA ASN A 758 -20.19 14.06 -17.23
C ASN A 758 -19.19 12.91 -17.07
N PRO A 759 -19.61 11.63 -17.18
CA PRO A 759 -18.71 10.49 -17.04
C PRO A 759 -17.75 10.34 -18.22
N ALA A 760 -17.99 11.06 -19.33
CA ALA A 760 -17.08 11.22 -20.44
C ALA A 760 -16.27 12.53 -20.34
N GLY A 761 -16.08 13.04 -19.12
CA GLY A 761 -15.23 14.19 -18.86
C GLY A 761 -13.77 13.94 -19.25
N PRO A 762 -12.94 14.99 -19.31
CA PRO A 762 -11.57 14.87 -19.76
C PRO A 762 -10.70 14.10 -18.75
N LEU A 763 -9.80 13.26 -19.29
CA LEU A 763 -8.74 12.59 -18.51
C LEU A 763 -7.54 13.51 -18.27
N ASP A 764 -7.47 14.65 -18.96
CA ASP A 764 -6.35 15.58 -18.96
C ASP A 764 -6.86 17.00 -18.72
N ALA A 765 -6.25 17.71 -17.77
CA ALA A 765 -6.60 19.10 -17.47
C ALA A 765 -5.38 19.89 -17.05
N GLN A 766 -5.37 21.18 -17.39
CA GLN A 766 -4.30 22.10 -17.04
C GLN A 766 -4.87 23.50 -16.77
N PHE A 767 -4.14 24.30 -15.99
CA PHE A 767 -4.43 25.71 -15.81
C PHE A 767 -3.15 26.50 -15.54
N ASP A 768 -3.23 27.80 -15.83
CA ASP A 768 -2.29 28.80 -15.37
C ASP A 768 -3.02 29.78 -14.44
N TYR A 769 -2.39 30.17 -13.34
CA TYR A 769 -2.98 31.06 -12.33
C TYR A 769 -1.94 32.05 -11.80
N GLU A 770 -2.31 33.32 -11.65
CA GLU A 770 -1.47 34.33 -10.99
C GLU A 770 -2.08 34.70 -9.63
N ASP A 771 -1.40 34.36 -8.54
CA ASP A 771 -1.74 34.90 -7.22
C ASP A 771 -1.25 36.34 -7.12
N ARG A 772 -2.21 37.27 -7.02
CA ARG A 772 -1.96 38.70 -6.96
C ARG A 772 -1.65 39.21 -5.55
N GLU A 773 -1.80 38.37 -4.54
CA GLU A 773 -1.37 38.70 -3.19
C GLU A 773 0.17 38.73 -3.08
N PRO A 774 0.74 39.62 -2.25
CA PRO A 774 2.18 39.61 -1.99
C PRO A 774 2.63 38.28 -1.38
N LEU A 775 3.75 37.76 -1.88
CA LEU A 775 4.40 36.57 -1.33
C LEU A 775 5.09 36.89 -0.01
N LYS A 776 4.94 36.02 0.98
CA LYS A 776 5.59 36.14 2.29
C LYS A 776 6.51 34.94 2.53
N PRO A 777 7.67 35.15 3.18
CA PRO A 777 8.48 34.03 3.69
C PRO A 777 7.63 33.06 4.52
N GLY A 778 7.72 31.78 4.19
CA GLY A 778 6.91 30.72 4.80
C GLY A 778 5.63 30.37 4.04
N ASP A 779 5.21 31.17 3.05
CA ASP A 779 4.13 30.76 2.15
C ASP A 779 4.52 29.49 1.39
N TYR A 780 3.54 28.64 1.09
CA TYR A 780 3.73 27.47 0.24
C TYR A 780 2.51 27.21 -0.63
N TYR A 781 2.78 26.75 -1.86
CA TYR A 781 1.75 26.39 -2.84
C TYR A 781 1.86 24.93 -3.22
N TYR A 782 0.74 24.23 -3.34
CA TYR A 782 0.67 22.88 -3.91
C TYR A 782 -0.69 22.66 -4.58
N VAL A 783 -0.77 21.60 -5.38
CA VAL A 783 -2.00 21.21 -6.07
C VAL A 783 -2.43 19.80 -5.67
N ARG A 784 -3.73 19.56 -5.69
CA ARG A 784 -4.32 18.23 -5.61
C ARG A 784 -5.36 18.03 -6.70
N MET A 785 -5.56 16.79 -7.11
CA MET A 785 -6.55 16.38 -8.10
C MET A 785 -7.38 15.24 -7.54
N GLU A 786 -8.67 15.23 -7.88
CA GLU A 786 -9.56 14.09 -7.66
C GLU A 786 -10.23 13.69 -8.98
N GLN A 787 -10.29 12.40 -9.22
CA GLN A 787 -10.98 11.78 -10.35
C GLN A 787 -12.42 11.39 -9.98
N LEU A 788 -13.25 11.06 -10.98
CA LEU A 788 -14.62 10.60 -10.75
C LEU A 788 -14.70 9.33 -9.87
N ASP A 789 -13.71 8.45 -9.96
CA ASP A 789 -13.56 7.22 -9.17
C ASP A 789 -12.96 7.46 -7.77
N THR A 790 -12.93 8.72 -7.32
CA THR A 790 -12.44 9.20 -6.00
C THR A 790 -10.92 9.12 -5.80
N ASN A 791 -10.18 8.52 -6.75
CA ASN A 791 -8.73 8.49 -6.74
C ASN A 791 -8.13 9.90 -6.84
N LYS A 792 -7.02 10.09 -6.12
CA LYS A 792 -6.39 11.40 -5.92
C LYS A 792 -4.92 11.41 -6.27
N ALA A 793 -4.44 12.61 -6.60
CA ALA A 793 -3.02 12.88 -6.70
C ALA A 793 -2.65 14.23 -6.07
N TRP A 794 -1.45 14.36 -5.51
CA TRP A 794 -0.95 15.57 -4.87
C TRP A 794 0.48 15.90 -5.33
N ALA A 795 0.77 17.16 -5.65
CA ALA A 795 2.14 17.60 -5.89
C ALA A 795 2.82 18.03 -4.57
N SER A 796 4.14 17.87 -4.47
CA SER A 796 4.89 18.50 -3.38
C SER A 796 4.81 20.02 -3.44
N PRO A 797 4.83 20.71 -2.28
CA PRO A 797 4.79 22.17 -2.28
C PRO A 797 6.01 22.82 -2.92
N VAL A 798 5.82 24.05 -3.40
CA VAL A 798 6.89 25.02 -3.63
C VAL A 798 6.81 26.05 -2.50
N TRP A 799 7.93 26.26 -1.81
CA TRP A 799 8.01 27.19 -0.67
C TRP A 799 8.54 28.56 -1.07
N VAL A 800 8.08 29.59 -0.36
CA VAL A 800 8.58 30.95 -0.47
C VAL A 800 9.54 31.23 0.69
N ASN A 801 10.74 31.73 0.37
CA ASN A 801 11.79 32.12 1.31
C ASN A 801 11.98 33.62 1.44
#